data_AF-A0A932DD95-F1
#
_entry.id   AF-A0A932DD95-F1
#
_cell.length_a   1.000
_cell.length_b   1.000
_cell.length_c   1.000
_cell.angle_alpha   90.00
_cell.angle_beta   90.00
_cell.angle_gamma   90.00
#
_symmetry.space_group_name_H-M   'P 1'
#
loop_
_entity.id
_entity.type
_entity.pdbx_description
1 polymer ?
#
loop_
_entity_poly.entity_id
_entity_poly.type
_entity_poly.pdbx_seq_one_letter_code
_entity_poly.pdbx_strand_id
1 'polypeptide(L)'
;MQTHTNFDHASPLAAFLLGLLTLATNGFSAPSPDKPSSISDSLLAEFLAGPMRGVEEIVFAARGVNQTDGHWYANFGYYAADPKRKAYGIGGKLYRLNLRTRQLTTLLADPQGGVRDPQVSYDGRKVLFSYRPGGTEHYHLYELDLEAARAAGTRNTEHGTTADATPHSALRTPHLKQLTAGPYDDLEPTYLPDGDIIFVSSRCKRWVNCWLTQVAVLHRCDANGSNIRALSSNNEHDNTPWPLADGRVLYTRWEYVDRSQVHFHHLWAMNPDGTAQMTWYGNLHPGITMIDAKPIPGSDKIVASFSPGHGQREHDGVVTVIDPRGGPDAKESAKSINKAANFRDPWAFSEDCFLAASRDTLVVMDSSGRTEEILKLPAEDLAAKLQCHEPRPVAPRPRERILQARIKPDRDAGYFLLADVNHGRNMRDVKHGEIKKLLVLETLPMPIHYTGGMEPISYGGTFTLERILGTVPVEDDGSAYFEVPAQRSVFFVALDEHDLSVKRMQSFVTAQPGETTSCVGCHEHRAQTPQVGFHATRAARRTPSKIEPIRDVPDVFDFPRDVQPILDALCVDCHGYEKTARGGPRAGRLILTGDHGPLFSHSYYMLTIGRLFADGRNQPKSNYAPRTLGSSASRLLTLLDGSHYDVKATPHQKRMLRLWIESAAAYPGTYAALATGMIGNYDENRQVNTGDDWPATKAAAEVFQQRCVSCHDKPSRLLPQSLADERGVSFWEPSLDDPRLNTSRHIVFNLSRPEKSLILLAPLAKEAGGWGLCRKPALSDSRPERGLQAASASSSPRVENVPNASDDSSVKRPEGRAPEAAVFADTSDPGYQKLLALCVAGKNFLETDKRFDMAGFKPRVDWLREMKRYGVLPESATLNDPIEVYAVERAYWESLWYKPPVALVSRDSQGGASLK
;
A
#
# COMPACT_ATOMS: atom_id res chain seq x y z
N MET A 1 15.42 23.74 -12.56
CA MET A 1 15.28 24.01 -11.11
C MET A 1 15.71 22.75 -10.39
N GLN A 2 17.01 22.67 -10.12
CA GLN A 2 17.68 21.53 -9.50
C GLN A 2 17.49 21.61 -7.99
N THR A 3 16.96 20.57 -7.37
CA THR A 3 17.01 20.38 -5.92
C THR A 3 18.02 19.27 -5.64
N HIS A 4 19.24 19.65 -5.28
CA HIS A 4 20.17 18.76 -4.62
C HIS A 4 19.65 18.47 -3.21
N THR A 5 19.21 17.25 -2.95
CA THR A 5 18.97 16.73 -1.61
C THR A 5 20.17 15.86 -1.23
N ASN A 6 21.14 16.47 -0.53
CA ASN A 6 22.19 15.72 0.15
C ASN A 6 21.54 14.92 1.29
N PHE A 7 21.58 13.60 1.18
CA PHE A 7 21.47 12.71 2.30
C PHE A 7 22.83 12.65 2.98
N ASP A 8 22.95 13.27 4.15
CA ASP A 8 23.92 12.89 5.16
C ASP A 8 23.42 13.38 6.51
N HIS A 9 23.22 12.46 7.45
CA HIS A 9 23.86 12.50 8.76
C HIS A 9 23.51 11.25 9.57
N ALA A 10 24.47 10.32 9.55
CA ALA A 10 24.69 9.37 10.63
C ALA A 10 24.98 10.12 11.95
N SER A 11 24.53 9.54 13.07
CA SER A 11 24.75 10.06 14.43
C SER A 11 26.24 10.00 14.85
N PRO A 12 26.70 10.90 15.75
CA PRO A 12 28.12 11.09 16.04
C PRO A 12 28.57 10.35 17.31
N LEU A 13 29.84 9.94 17.34
CA LEU A 13 30.57 9.71 18.59
C LEU A 13 32.07 9.94 18.40
N ALA A 14 32.59 10.76 19.33
CA ALA A 14 33.97 10.96 19.77
C ALA A 14 34.92 11.85 18.96
N ALA A 15 35.41 12.87 19.66
CA ALA A 15 36.36 13.90 19.25
C ALA A 15 37.77 13.66 19.84
N PHE A 16 38.72 14.44 19.30
CA PHE A 16 40.07 14.80 19.77
C PHE A 16 41.27 13.91 19.39
N LEU A 17 42.10 14.42 18.47
CA LEU A 17 43.34 15.14 18.83
C LEU A 17 43.97 15.83 17.60
N LEU A 18 44.39 17.09 17.78
CA LEU A 18 45.20 17.89 16.85
C LEU A 18 46.64 17.34 16.78
N GLY A 19 47.21 17.32 15.57
CA GLY A 19 48.65 17.13 15.37
C GLY A 19 49.05 17.42 13.92
N LEU A 20 49.71 18.56 13.72
CA LEU A 20 50.39 19.02 12.50
C LEU A 20 51.13 17.90 11.74
N LEU A 21 51.08 17.88 10.40
CA LEU A 21 52.28 17.71 9.55
C LEU A 21 51.99 18.02 8.05
N THR A 22 52.58 19.14 7.62
CA THR A 22 53.23 19.44 6.32
C THR A 22 52.80 18.78 5.00
N LEU A 23 52.49 19.68 4.06
CA LEU A 23 52.59 19.58 2.60
C LEU A 23 53.72 18.67 2.09
N ALA A 24 53.35 17.74 1.20
CA ALA A 24 54.22 17.25 0.14
C ALA A 24 53.39 17.07 -1.14
N THR A 25 53.55 18.01 -2.06
CA THR A 25 53.08 17.94 -3.44
C THR A 25 53.90 16.91 -4.21
N ASN A 26 53.28 15.83 -4.69
CA ASN A 26 53.85 15.01 -5.75
C ASN A 26 52.80 14.82 -6.84
N GLY A 27 53.13 15.33 -8.02
CA GLY A 27 52.31 15.24 -9.22
C GLY A 27 52.17 13.81 -9.69
N PHE A 28 50.96 13.46 -10.11
CA PHE A 28 50.71 12.28 -10.93
C PHE A 28 50.23 12.75 -12.31
N SER A 29 50.98 12.28 -13.30
CA SER A 29 50.77 12.48 -14.74
C SER A 29 49.46 11.82 -15.18
N ALA A 30 48.77 12.45 -16.13
CA ALA A 30 47.58 11.90 -16.76
C ALA A 30 47.90 10.59 -17.52
N PRO A 31 47.04 9.57 -17.47
CA PRO A 31 47.24 8.37 -18.28
C PRO A 31 46.98 8.68 -19.76
N SER A 32 47.85 8.16 -20.63
CA SER A 32 47.71 8.18 -22.09
C SER A 32 46.52 7.33 -22.56
N PRO A 33 45.96 7.62 -23.76
CA PRO A 33 44.87 6.84 -24.31
C PRO A 33 45.36 5.45 -24.72
N ASP A 34 44.78 4.41 -24.12
CA ASP A 34 45.04 3.04 -24.50
C ASP A 34 44.57 2.73 -25.93
N LYS A 35 45.34 1.85 -26.59
CA LYS A 35 45.10 1.33 -27.94
C LYS A 35 43.75 0.58 -28.04
N PRO A 36 43.15 0.50 -29.24
CA PRO A 36 41.94 -0.29 -29.45
C PRO A 36 42.26 -1.78 -29.22
N SER A 37 41.52 -2.42 -28.32
CA SER A 37 41.54 -3.86 -28.10
C SER A 37 41.11 -4.61 -29.36
N SER A 38 41.82 -5.70 -29.67
CA SER A 38 41.53 -6.60 -30.76
C SER A 38 40.12 -7.22 -30.65
N ILE A 39 39.58 -7.66 -31.79
CA ILE A 39 38.24 -8.23 -32.02
C ILE A 39 37.95 -9.53 -31.20
N SER A 40 38.79 -9.91 -30.23
CA SER A 40 38.63 -11.10 -29.37
C SER A 40 37.92 -10.87 -28.03
N ASP A 41 37.65 -9.62 -27.62
CA ASP A 41 37.24 -9.31 -26.23
C ASP A 41 35.80 -8.77 -26.10
N SER A 42 34.96 -8.88 -27.14
CA SER A 42 33.55 -8.46 -27.05
C SER A 42 32.71 -9.54 -26.37
N LEU A 43 32.07 -9.17 -25.26
CA LEU A 43 31.11 -10.01 -24.54
C LEU A 43 29.92 -10.38 -25.42
N LEU A 44 29.43 -9.44 -26.25
CA LEU A 44 28.37 -9.76 -27.21
C LEU A 44 28.83 -10.81 -28.23
N ALA A 45 30.06 -10.71 -28.73
CA ALA A 45 30.60 -11.70 -29.67
C ALA A 45 30.70 -13.09 -29.02
N GLU A 46 31.17 -13.18 -27.77
CA GLU A 46 31.18 -14.42 -26.98
C GLU A 46 29.75 -15.00 -26.85
N PHE A 47 28.77 -14.17 -26.51
CA PHE A 47 27.39 -14.60 -26.35
C PHE A 47 26.74 -15.04 -27.65
N LEU A 48 26.96 -14.33 -28.76
CA LEU A 48 26.47 -14.69 -30.10
C LEU A 48 27.12 -15.96 -30.65
N ALA A 49 28.31 -16.33 -30.17
CA ALA A 49 28.93 -17.62 -30.46
C ALA A 49 28.40 -18.75 -29.55
N GLY A 50 27.87 -18.40 -28.37
CA GLY A 50 27.40 -19.34 -27.34
C GLY A 50 25.88 -19.25 -27.08
N PRO A 51 25.43 -18.85 -25.86
CA PRO A 51 24.02 -18.91 -25.46
C PRO A 51 23.04 -18.14 -26.37
N MET A 52 23.51 -17.12 -27.11
CA MET A 52 22.70 -16.32 -28.04
C MET A 52 22.84 -16.77 -29.50
N ARG A 53 23.48 -17.90 -29.80
CA ARG A 53 23.74 -18.38 -31.18
C ARG A 53 22.51 -18.39 -32.10
N GLY A 54 21.34 -18.69 -31.57
CA GLY A 54 20.08 -18.74 -32.33
C GLY A 54 19.31 -17.42 -32.42
N VAL A 55 19.88 -16.32 -31.93
CA VAL A 55 19.20 -15.03 -31.80
C VAL A 55 19.92 -14.00 -32.66
N GLU A 56 19.30 -13.65 -33.77
CA GLU A 56 19.82 -12.63 -34.70
C GLU A 56 19.33 -11.22 -34.36
N GLU A 57 18.12 -11.12 -33.84
CA GLU A 57 17.44 -9.86 -33.62
C GLU A 57 16.76 -9.83 -32.24
N ILE A 58 16.62 -8.62 -31.70
CA ILE A 58 15.77 -8.33 -30.54
C ILE A 58 14.73 -7.26 -30.92
N VAL A 59 13.61 -7.23 -30.21
CA VAL A 59 12.68 -6.09 -30.17
C VAL A 59 12.71 -5.45 -28.80
N PHE A 60 12.46 -4.14 -28.74
CA PHE A 60 12.40 -3.40 -27.47
C PHE A 60 11.59 -2.12 -27.65
N ALA A 61 11.07 -1.58 -26.55
CA ALA A 61 10.37 -0.30 -26.55
C ALA A 61 11.34 0.84 -26.22
N ALA A 62 11.18 1.98 -26.88
CA ALA A 62 11.74 3.25 -26.44
C ALA A 62 10.59 4.21 -26.10
N ARG A 63 10.46 4.63 -24.84
CA ARG A 63 9.31 5.45 -24.40
C ARG A 63 9.71 6.61 -23.51
N GLY A 64 8.90 7.66 -23.52
CA GLY A 64 8.94 8.71 -22.52
C GLY A 64 8.48 8.17 -21.18
N VAL A 65 9.16 8.57 -20.11
CA VAL A 65 8.84 8.16 -18.73
C VAL A 65 8.30 9.34 -17.95
N ASN A 66 7.53 9.06 -16.90
CA ASN A 66 7.01 10.09 -16.01
C ASN A 66 8.18 10.82 -15.30
N GLN A 67 8.25 12.14 -15.45
CA GLN A 67 9.34 12.95 -14.91
C GLN A 67 9.03 13.57 -13.54
N THR A 68 7.77 13.55 -13.12
CA THR A 68 7.31 14.24 -11.90
C THR A 68 6.99 13.29 -10.77
N ASP A 69 6.83 12.00 -11.06
CA ASP A 69 6.59 10.96 -10.06
C ASP A 69 7.65 9.85 -10.19
N GLY A 70 8.26 9.52 -9.05
CA GLY A 70 9.32 8.52 -8.92
C GLY A 70 8.81 7.13 -8.59
N HIS A 71 7.51 6.97 -8.28
CA HIS A 71 6.95 5.66 -7.98
C HIS A 71 6.95 4.77 -9.21
N TRP A 72 7.38 3.52 -9.03
CA TRP A 72 7.56 2.57 -10.14
C TRP A 72 6.24 2.21 -10.83
N TYR A 73 5.11 2.27 -10.13
CA TYR A 73 3.76 2.01 -10.64
C TYR A 73 3.05 3.26 -11.21
N ALA A 74 3.58 4.47 -10.99
CA ALA A 74 2.98 5.73 -11.45
C ALA A 74 3.33 6.02 -12.92
N ASN A 75 2.97 5.11 -13.82
CA ASN A 75 3.39 5.10 -15.21
C ASN A 75 2.23 4.90 -16.23
N PHE A 76 0.98 4.83 -15.77
CA PHE A 76 -0.23 4.75 -16.60
C PHE A 76 -1.42 5.48 -15.96
N GLY A 77 -2.45 5.77 -16.76
CA GLY A 77 -3.64 6.49 -16.28
C GLY A 77 -3.35 7.94 -15.89
N TYR A 78 -4.02 8.41 -14.84
CA TYR A 78 -4.02 9.81 -14.41
C TYR A 78 -4.12 9.93 -12.88
N TYR A 79 -3.94 11.15 -12.36
CA TYR A 79 -3.96 11.43 -10.93
C TYR A 79 -5.36 11.78 -10.41
N ALA A 80 -5.64 11.41 -9.16
CA ALA A 80 -6.97 11.44 -8.56
C ALA A 80 -7.69 12.80 -8.60
N ALA A 81 -6.98 13.88 -8.31
CA ALA A 81 -7.56 15.24 -8.27
C ALA A 81 -7.61 15.94 -9.64
N ASP A 82 -6.83 15.46 -10.62
CA ASP A 82 -6.76 16.06 -11.95
C ASP A 82 -6.57 14.99 -13.03
N PRO A 83 -7.68 14.56 -13.68
CA PRO A 83 -7.62 13.62 -14.79
C PRO A 83 -6.82 14.11 -16.00
N LYS A 84 -6.54 15.42 -16.13
CA LYS A 84 -5.68 15.96 -17.20
C LYS A 84 -4.20 15.75 -16.90
N ARG A 85 -3.82 15.66 -15.63
CA ARG A 85 -2.47 15.26 -15.22
C ARG A 85 -2.32 13.75 -15.44
N LYS A 86 -1.52 13.38 -16.44
CA LYS A 86 -1.27 11.98 -16.79
C LYS A 86 -0.09 11.45 -16.00
N ALA A 87 -0.16 10.18 -15.61
CA ALA A 87 0.95 9.48 -14.96
C ALA A 87 1.89 8.80 -15.97
N TYR A 88 1.53 8.76 -17.25
CA TYR A 88 2.40 8.24 -18.30
C TYR A 88 3.25 9.33 -18.97
N GLY A 89 4.36 8.93 -19.61
CA GLY A 89 5.11 9.79 -20.52
C GLY A 89 4.51 9.85 -21.94
N ILE A 90 4.99 10.82 -22.72
CA ILE A 90 4.63 11.02 -24.14
C ILE A 90 5.80 10.56 -25.02
N GLY A 91 5.47 9.91 -26.14
CA GLY A 91 6.42 9.40 -27.10
C GLY A 91 6.68 7.91 -26.88
N GLY A 92 6.54 7.12 -27.93
CA GLY A 92 6.80 5.68 -27.91
C GLY A 92 7.25 5.17 -29.27
N LYS A 93 8.24 4.29 -29.27
CA LYS A 93 8.71 3.56 -30.45
C LYS A 93 8.85 2.09 -30.11
N LEU A 94 8.50 1.23 -31.06
CA LEU A 94 8.88 -0.18 -31.07
C LEU A 94 10.04 -0.34 -32.04
N TYR A 95 11.18 -0.81 -31.54
CA TYR A 95 12.37 -1.04 -32.32
C TYR A 95 12.63 -2.53 -32.53
N ARG A 96 13.33 -2.82 -33.62
CA ARG A 96 14.03 -4.08 -33.87
C ARG A 96 15.51 -3.78 -34.06
N LEU A 97 16.37 -4.51 -33.36
CA LEU A 97 17.83 -4.38 -33.47
C LEU A 97 18.41 -5.70 -33.96
N ASN A 98 19.18 -5.68 -35.04
CA ASN A 98 20.02 -6.81 -35.43
C ASN A 98 21.30 -6.80 -34.59
N LEU A 99 21.58 -7.90 -33.88
CA LEU A 99 22.69 -7.96 -32.92
C LEU A 99 24.07 -8.09 -33.57
N ARG A 100 24.13 -8.63 -34.80
CA ARG A 100 25.39 -8.80 -35.54
C ARG A 100 25.79 -7.54 -36.30
N THR A 101 24.86 -6.91 -36.98
CA THR A 101 25.10 -5.70 -37.79
C THR A 101 24.91 -4.41 -37.01
N ARG A 102 24.31 -4.49 -35.80
CA ARG A 102 23.85 -3.35 -34.99
C ARG A 102 22.84 -2.46 -35.73
N GLN A 103 22.21 -2.96 -36.79
CA GLN A 103 21.20 -2.22 -37.54
C GLN A 103 19.92 -2.06 -36.71
N LEU A 104 19.56 -0.81 -36.41
CA LEU A 104 18.32 -0.45 -35.72
C LEU A 104 17.22 -0.14 -36.74
N THR A 105 16.05 -0.76 -36.57
CA THR A 105 14.88 -0.60 -37.43
C THR A 105 13.66 -0.18 -36.59
N THR A 106 13.01 0.91 -36.96
CA THR A 106 11.75 1.34 -36.35
C THR A 106 10.59 0.50 -36.90
N LEU A 107 9.90 -0.26 -36.03
CA LEU A 107 8.69 -1.02 -36.38
C LEU A 107 7.42 -0.18 -36.21
N LEU A 108 7.37 0.63 -35.14
CA LEU A 108 6.30 1.56 -34.84
C LEU A 108 6.90 2.82 -34.23
N ALA A 109 6.40 3.99 -34.62
CA ALA A 109 6.74 5.25 -33.98
C ALA A 109 5.49 6.09 -33.80
N ASP A 110 5.25 6.53 -32.58
CA ASP A 110 4.20 7.45 -32.23
C ASP A 110 4.75 8.52 -31.26
N PRO A 111 5.06 9.73 -31.76
CA PRO A 111 5.64 10.79 -30.93
C PRO A 111 4.65 11.40 -29.92
N GLN A 112 3.35 11.07 -30.01
CA GLN A 112 2.31 11.57 -29.09
C GLN A 112 1.69 10.45 -28.23
N GLY A 113 1.87 9.19 -28.65
CA GLY A 113 1.42 8.00 -27.96
C GLY A 113 2.39 7.49 -26.90
N GLY A 114 2.28 6.19 -26.61
CA GLY A 114 3.22 5.45 -25.76
C GLY A 114 3.18 3.96 -26.11
N VAL A 115 4.35 3.36 -26.30
CA VAL A 115 4.53 1.94 -26.66
C VAL A 115 5.31 1.27 -25.52
N ARG A 116 4.88 0.09 -25.10
CA ARG A 116 5.51 -0.61 -23.97
C ARG A 116 5.25 -2.11 -23.93
N ASP A 117 6.06 -2.78 -23.11
CA ASP A 117 5.92 -4.18 -22.71
C ASP A 117 5.90 -5.20 -23.88
N PRO A 118 6.72 -5.06 -24.95
CA PRO A 118 6.74 -6.01 -26.05
C PRO A 118 7.05 -7.43 -25.59
N GLN A 119 6.32 -8.39 -26.15
CA GLN A 119 6.49 -9.84 -25.98
C GLN A 119 6.42 -10.56 -27.32
N VAL A 120 7.38 -11.44 -27.55
CA VAL A 120 7.47 -12.21 -28.79
C VAL A 120 6.67 -13.52 -28.67
N SER A 121 5.89 -13.83 -29.71
CA SER A 121 5.11 -15.07 -29.80
C SER A 121 6.01 -16.31 -29.82
N TYR A 122 5.44 -17.48 -29.47
CA TYR A 122 6.19 -18.74 -29.42
C TYR A 122 6.89 -19.13 -30.72
N ASP A 123 6.33 -18.77 -31.87
CA ASP A 123 6.92 -19.03 -33.19
C ASP A 123 7.90 -17.93 -33.65
N GLY A 124 8.09 -16.87 -32.87
CA GLY A 124 8.97 -15.76 -33.20
C GLY A 124 8.44 -14.80 -34.27
N ARG A 125 7.16 -14.91 -34.66
CA ARG A 125 6.60 -14.19 -35.82
C ARG A 125 5.78 -12.96 -35.47
N LYS A 126 5.36 -12.81 -34.21
CA LYS A 126 4.49 -11.72 -33.76
C LYS A 126 5.01 -11.07 -32.50
N VAL A 127 4.63 -9.81 -32.29
CA VAL A 127 4.92 -9.05 -31.08
C VAL A 127 3.61 -8.57 -30.47
N LEU A 128 3.30 -9.03 -29.26
CA LEU A 128 2.24 -8.52 -28.40
C LEU A 128 2.78 -7.41 -27.52
N PHE A 129 2.07 -6.30 -27.38
CA PHE A 129 2.53 -5.15 -26.61
C PHE A 129 1.37 -4.26 -26.20
N SER A 130 1.62 -3.35 -25.26
CA SER A 130 0.66 -2.34 -24.85
C SER A 130 0.95 -1.02 -25.56
N TYR A 131 -0.08 -0.45 -26.17
CA TYR A 131 0.03 0.77 -26.97
C TYR A 131 -1.12 1.72 -26.65
N ARG A 132 -0.75 2.97 -26.36
CA ARG A 132 -1.65 4.12 -26.30
C ARG A 132 -1.39 4.99 -27.53
N PRO A 133 -2.26 5.00 -28.54
CA PRO A 133 -2.13 5.92 -29.67
C PRO A 133 -2.16 7.40 -29.23
N GLY A 134 -1.44 8.27 -29.94
CA GLY A 134 -1.46 9.70 -29.69
C GLY A 134 -2.89 10.28 -29.71
N GLY A 135 -3.19 11.19 -28.78
CA GLY A 135 -4.54 11.76 -28.65
C GLY A 135 -5.59 10.83 -28.03
N THR A 136 -5.19 9.63 -27.58
CA THR A 136 -6.03 8.74 -26.79
C THR A 136 -5.56 8.66 -25.34
N GLU A 137 -6.39 8.06 -24.49
CA GLU A 137 -6.25 8.09 -23.03
C GLU A 137 -5.64 6.82 -22.45
N HIS A 138 -5.88 5.66 -23.08
CA HIS A 138 -5.63 4.36 -22.47
C HIS A 138 -4.70 3.48 -23.29
N TYR A 139 -3.86 2.72 -22.59
CA TYR A 139 -3.14 1.61 -23.20
C TYR A 139 -4.08 0.45 -23.50
N HIS A 140 -3.97 -0.10 -24.71
CA HIS A 140 -4.63 -1.35 -25.09
C HIS A 140 -3.62 -2.36 -25.60
N LEU A 141 -4.03 -3.63 -25.66
CA LEU A 141 -3.20 -4.69 -26.20
C LEU A 141 -3.24 -4.67 -27.73
N TYR A 142 -2.07 -4.73 -28.35
CA TYR A 142 -1.89 -4.83 -29.80
C TYR A 142 -0.96 -5.98 -30.15
N GLU A 143 -1.18 -6.55 -31.32
CA GLU A 143 -0.33 -7.58 -31.91
C GLU A 143 0.19 -7.10 -33.27
N LEU A 144 1.52 -7.15 -33.45
CA LEU A 144 2.20 -6.82 -34.70
C LEU A 144 2.74 -8.09 -35.37
N ASP A 145 2.50 -8.24 -36.67
CA ASP A 145 3.09 -9.30 -37.51
C ASP A 145 4.48 -8.85 -38.02
N LEU A 146 5.54 -9.54 -37.59
CA LEU A 146 6.92 -9.18 -37.93
C LEU A 146 7.26 -9.44 -39.39
N GLU A 147 6.68 -10.47 -40.02
CA GLU A 147 6.92 -10.79 -41.42
C GLU A 147 6.26 -9.75 -42.32
N ALA A 148 5.01 -9.40 -42.03
CA ALA A 148 4.32 -8.34 -42.75
C ALA A 148 4.99 -6.97 -42.53
N ALA A 149 5.54 -6.70 -41.33
CA ALA A 149 6.33 -5.50 -41.08
C ALA A 149 7.65 -5.49 -41.87
N ARG A 150 8.33 -6.64 -42.02
CA ARG A 150 9.51 -6.79 -42.90
C ARG A 150 9.15 -6.53 -44.36
N ALA A 151 8.06 -7.13 -44.83
CA ALA A 151 7.62 -7.04 -46.22
C ALA A 151 7.09 -5.64 -46.62
N ALA A 152 6.54 -4.89 -45.67
CA ALA A 152 6.05 -3.53 -45.89
C ALA A 152 7.17 -2.52 -46.25
N GLY A 153 8.43 -2.93 -46.17
CA GLY A 153 9.59 -2.11 -46.51
C GLY A 153 9.91 -1.11 -45.41
N THR A 154 11.13 -1.16 -44.88
CA THR A 154 11.62 -0.19 -43.93
C THR A 154 11.79 1.17 -44.62
N ARG A 155 11.18 2.22 -44.07
CA ARG A 155 11.75 3.56 -44.23
C ARG A 155 13.10 3.54 -43.52
N ASN A 156 14.15 3.20 -44.26
CA ASN A 156 15.53 3.41 -43.83
C ASN A 156 15.73 4.92 -43.74
N THR A 157 15.42 5.53 -42.61
CA THR A 157 15.86 6.90 -42.35
C THR A 157 17.30 6.83 -41.90
N GLU A 158 18.23 6.78 -42.85
CA GLU A 158 19.62 7.15 -42.58
C GLU A 158 19.69 8.60 -42.09
N HIS A 159 18.68 9.43 -42.38
CA HIS A 159 18.43 10.72 -41.75
C HIS A 159 16.95 10.83 -41.35
N GLY A 160 16.71 11.15 -40.07
CA GLY A 160 15.38 11.36 -39.52
C GLY A 160 14.59 12.43 -40.27
N THR A 161 13.28 12.19 -40.37
CA THR A 161 12.14 13.13 -40.37
C THR A 161 11.03 12.58 -41.26
N THR A 162 9.91 12.19 -40.67
CA THR A 162 8.60 12.51 -41.25
C THR A 162 7.68 12.92 -40.11
N ALA A 163 7.34 14.20 -40.10
CA ALA A 163 6.42 14.84 -39.15
C ALA A 163 4.93 14.55 -39.43
N ASP A 164 4.62 13.56 -40.27
CA ASP A 164 3.25 13.32 -40.78
C ASP A 164 2.54 12.11 -40.17
N ALA A 165 3.04 11.56 -39.06
CA ALA A 165 2.29 10.56 -38.31
C ALA A 165 1.14 11.23 -37.54
N THR A 166 0.04 11.52 -38.23
CA THR A 166 -1.23 11.83 -37.56
C THR A 166 -1.70 10.61 -36.76
N PRO A 167 -2.43 10.78 -35.63
CA PRO A 167 -2.91 9.68 -34.78
C PRO A 167 -3.62 8.53 -35.54
N HIS A 168 -4.25 8.86 -36.66
CA HIS A 168 -4.96 7.89 -37.50
C HIS A 168 -4.08 7.08 -38.47
N SER A 169 -2.81 7.43 -38.65
CA SER A 169 -1.90 6.70 -39.55
C SER A 169 -1.36 5.40 -38.94
N ALA A 170 -1.14 5.35 -37.62
CA ALA A 170 -0.72 4.14 -36.90
C ALA A 170 -1.84 3.08 -36.81
N LEU A 171 -3.10 3.49 -36.85
CA LEU A 171 -4.26 2.57 -36.89
C LEU A 171 -4.54 1.99 -38.29
N ARG A 172 -3.82 2.42 -39.33
CA ARG A 172 -3.96 1.95 -40.72
C ARG A 172 -2.80 1.07 -41.17
N THR A 173 -1.93 0.63 -40.26
CA THR A 173 -0.81 -0.25 -40.60
C THR A 173 -1.34 -1.68 -40.79
N PRO A 174 -1.26 -2.26 -42.00
CA PRO A 174 -1.91 -3.56 -42.30
C PRO A 174 -1.35 -4.75 -41.51
N HIS A 175 -0.26 -4.57 -40.77
CA HIS A 175 0.40 -5.57 -39.94
C HIS A 175 0.18 -5.38 -38.43
N LEU A 176 -0.69 -4.44 -38.01
CA LEU A 176 -0.97 -4.14 -36.61
C LEU A 176 -2.44 -4.40 -36.28
N LYS A 177 -2.71 -5.18 -35.23
CA LYS A 177 -4.06 -5.54 -34.78
C LYS A 177 -4.29 -5.11 -33.33
N GLN A 178 -5.34 -4.33 -33.08
CA GLN A 178 -5.81 -4.06 -31.71
C GLN A 178 -6.62 -5.27 -31.18
N LEU A 179 -6.36 -5.67 -29.95
CA LEU A 179 -7.01 -6.81 -29.28
C LEU A 179 -8.01 -6.36 -28.21
N THR A 180 -7.68 -5.33 -27.43
CA THR A 180 -8.57 -4.82 -26.37
C THR A 180 -9.02 -3.39 -26.62
N ALA A 181 -10.11 -2.98 -25.99
CA ALA A 181 -10.67 -1.63 -26.09
C ALA A 181 -11.46 -1.25 -24.82
N GLY A 182 -11.66 0.05 -24.58
CA GLY A 182 -12.51 0.58 -23.52
C GLY A 182 -11.85 1.67 -22.69
N PRO A 183 -12.49 2.14 -21.61
CA PRO A 183 -11.99 3.25 -20.79
C PRO A 183 -10.99 2.80 -19.70
N TYR A 184 -10.15 1.82 -20.02
CA TYR A 184 -9.23 1.17 -19.09
C TYR A 184 -7.90 0.87 -19.77
N ASP A 185 -6.85 0.87 -18.96
CA ASP A 185 -5.48 0.57 -19.36
C ASP A 185 -5.23 -0.94 -19.23
N ASP A 186 -4.78 -1.56 -20.31
CA ASP A 186 -4.37 -2.97 -20.39
C ASP A 186 -2.85 -3.01 -20.69
N LEU A 187 -2.07 -3.55 -19.75
CA LEU A 187 -0.61 -3.39 -19.63
C LEU A 187 0.11 -4.72 -19.39
N GLU A 188 1.43 -4.74 -19.60
CA GLU A 188 2.32 -5.85 -19.25
C GLU A 188 1.81 -7.23 -19.71
N PRO A 189 1.41 -7.39 -21.00
CA PRO A 189 0.86 -8.63 -21.48
C PRO A 189 1.93 -9.71 -21.66
N THR A 190 1.54 -10.97 -21.67
CA THR A 190 2.34 -12.08 -22.17
C THR A 190 1.46 -13.21 -22.69
N TYR A 191 2.00 -14.00 -23.62
CA TYR A 191 1.33 -15.17 -24.17
C TYR A 191 1.36 -16.33 -23.19
N LEU A 192 0.24 -17.04 -23.08
CA LEU A 192 0.13 -18.31 -22.37
C LEU A 192 0.36 -19.50 -23.32
N PRO A 193 0.80 -20.66 -22.80
CA PRO A 193 1.11 -21.82 -23.63
C PRO A 193 -0.10 -22.46 -24.32
N ASP A 194 -1.32 -22.14 -23.91
CA ASP A 194 -2.57 -22.52 -24.57
C ASP A 194 -2.99 -21.56 -25.70
N GLY A 195 -2.30 -20.43 -25.86
CA GLY A 195 -2.58 -19.40 -26.86
C GLY A 195 -3.33 -18.19 -26.34
N ASP A 196 -3.83 -18.23 -25.10
CA ASP A 196 -4.47 -17.08 -24.44
C ASP A 196 -3.44 -16.02 -24.05
N ILE A 197 -3.94 -14.89 -23.56
CA ILE A 197 -3.13 -13.76 -23.11
C ILE A 197 -3.43 -13.49 -21.64
N ILE A 198 -2.38 -13.30 -20.85
CA ILE A 198 -2.46 -12.77 -19.48
C ILE A 198 -1.80 -11.40 -19.44
N PHE A 199 -2.37 -10.47 -18.69
CA PHE A 199 -1.96 -9.05 -18.65
C PHE A 199 -2.47 -8.41 -17.35
N VAL A 200 -2.08 -7.16 -17.05
CA VAL A 200 -2.62 -6.40 -15.92
C VAL A 200 -3.56 -5.30 -16.44
N SER A 201 -4.64 -5.00 -15.71
CA SER A 201 -5.65 -4.04 -16.18
C SER A 201 -6.25 -3.19 -15.07
N SER A 202 -6.51 -1.92 -15.38
CA SER A 202 -7.23 -0.98 -14.49
C SER A 202 -8.74 -1.18 -14.46
N ARG A 203 -9.25 -2.21 -15.17
CA ARG A 203 -10.64 -2.69 -15.09
C ARG A 203 -11.07 -3.14 -13.68
N CYS A 204 -10.14 -3.27 -12.74
CA CYS A 204 -10.40 -3.53 -11.33
C CYS A 204 -10.96 -2.34 -10.54
N LYS A 205 -11.04 -1.14 -11.16
CA LYS A 205 -11.77 0.05 -10.68
C LYS A 205 -11.37 0.48 -9.25
N ARG A 206 -10.08 0.64 -8.97
CA ARG A 206 -9.57 1.03 -7.66
C ARG A 206 -8.28 1.84 -7.76
N TRP A 207 -7.92 2.50 -6.66
CA TRP A 207 -6.72 3.33 -6.55
C TRP A 207 -5.78 2.77 -5.49
N VAL A 208 -4.51 3.15 -5.58
CA VAL A 208 -3.48 2.75 -4.62
C VAL A 208 -3.87 3.29 -3.24
N ASN A 209 -3.89 2.44 -2.20
CA ASN A 209 -4.45 2.89 -0.91
C ASN A 209 -3.56 3.91 -0.20
N CYS A 210 -2.30 4.06 -0.65
CA CYS A 210 -1.34 5.05 -0.14
C CYS A 210 -0.78 5.95 -1.25
N TRP A 211 -1.46 6.11 -2.39
CA TRP A 211 -1.04 7.04 -3.45
C TRP A 211 -2.17 7.42 -4.40
N LEU A 212 -2.01 8.53 -5.11
CA LEU A 212 -3.05 9.15 -5.92
C LEU A 212 -3.07 8.65 -7.38
N THR A 213 -2.74 7.38 -7.63
CA THR A 213 -2.74 6.73 -8.96
C THR A 213 -3.62 5.47 -9.00
N GLN A 214 -4.05 5.09 -10.20
CA GLN A 214 -4.91 3.91 -10.41
C GLN A 214 -4.13 2.60 -10.25
N VAL A 215 -4.84 1.55 -9.84
CA VAL A 215 -4.31 0.19 -9.70
C VAL A 215 -4.59 -0.64 -10.95
N ALA A 216 -3.70 -1.57 -11.26
CA ALA A 216 -3.91 -2.62 -12.25
C ALA A 216 -3.62 -4.00 -11.63
N VAL A 217 -4.48 -5.00 -11.92
CA VAL A 217 -4.35 -6.38 -11.43
C VAL A 217 -4.44 -7.39 -12.57
N LEU A 218 -4.06 -8.64 -12.33
CA LEU A 218 -4.01 -9.67 -13.37
C LEU A 218 -5.38 -10.02 -13.95
N HIS A 219 -5.43 -10.09 -15.28
CA HIS A 219 -6.56 -10.49 -16.11
C HIS A 219 -6.08 -11.49 -17.17
N ARG A 220 -7.01 -12.30 -17.67
CA ARG A 220 -6.80 -13.20 -18.82
C ARG A 220 -7.88 -12.97 -19.88
N CYS A 221 -7.52 -13.13 -21.14
CA CYS A 221 -8.43 -13.13 -22.27
C CYS A 221 -8.01 -14.17 -23.32
N ASP A 222 -8.91 -14.46 -24.24
CA ASP A 222 -8.60 -15.31 -25.40
C ASP A 222 -7.56 -14.64 -26.30
N ALA A 223 -6.93 -15.42 -27.19
CA ALA A 223 -5.95 -14.93 -28.18
C ALA A 223 -6.40 -13.72 -29.03
N ASN A 224 -7.70 -13.52 -29.21
CA ASN A 224 -8.27 -12.42 -29.99
C ASN A 224 -8.67 -11.19 -29.14
N GLY A 225 -8.49 -11.25 -27.81
CA GLY A 225 -8.89 -10.20 -26.86
C GLY A 225 -10.30 -10.33 -26.28
N SER A 226 -11.09 -11.35 -26.64
CA SER A 226 -12.41 -11.61 -26.05
C SER A 226 -12.34 -12.29 -24.69
N ASN A 227 -13.47 -12.33 -23.97
CA ASN A 227 -13.62 -13.04 -22.70
C ASN A 227 -12.63 -12.61 -21.60
N ILE A 228 -12.35 -11.30 -21.53
CA ILE A 228 -11.53 -10.70 -20.46
C ILE A 228 -12.16 -11.01 -19.10
N ARG A 229 -11.37 -11.59 -18.19
CA ARG A 229 -11.75 -11.84 -16.80
C ARG A 229 -10.62 -11.53 -15.83
N ALA A 230 -10.97 -11.01 -14.66
CA ALA A 230 -10.02 -10.82 -13.57
C ALA A 230 -9.54 -12.17 -13.02
N LEU A 231 -8.26 -12.25 -12.68
CA LEU A 231 -7.64 -13.38 -11.98
C LEU A 231 -7.34 -13.06 -10.52
N SER A 232 -7.32 -11.78 -10.15
CA SER A 232 -6.89 -11.31 -8.85
C SER A 232 -7.86 -10.28 -8.30
N SER A 233 -8.09 -10.32 -6.99
CA SER A 233 -8.89 -9.36 -6.25
C SER A 233 -8.04 -8.35 -5.48
N ASN A 234 -6.73 -8.30 -5.73
CA ASN A 234 -5.77 -7.48 -5.00
C ASN A 234 -6.20 -6.01 -4.91
N ASN A 235 -6.05 -5.40 -3.74
CA ASN A 235 -6.37 -3.98 -3.55
C ASN A 235 -5.29 -3.07 -4.14
N GLU A 236 -4.07 -3.59 -4.27
CA GLU A 236 -2.92 -2.94 -4.87
C GLU A 236 -2.55 -3.60 -6.19
N HIS A 237 -1.33 -3.39 -6.67
CA HIS A 237 -0.87 -3.89 -7.95
C HIS A 237 -0.47 -5.37 -7.94
N ASP A 238 -0.81 -6.05 -9.03
CA ASP A 238 -0.04 -7.20 -9.53
C ASP A 238 0.72 -6.73 -10.79
N ASN A 239 1.93 -7.25 -11.04
CA ASN A 239 2.77 -6.80 -12.15
C ASN A 239 3.58 -7.91 -12.81
N THR A 240 3.98 -7.65 -14.06
CA THR A 240 4.96 -8.39 -14.85
C THR A 240 4.74 -9.91 -14.83
N PRO A 241 3.55 -10.40 -15.27
CA PRO A 241 3.30 -11.83 -15.33
C PRO A 241 4.21 -12.54 -16.33
N TRP A 242 4.66 -13.75 -15.98
CA TRP A 242 5.44 -14.60 -16.89
C TRP A 242 5.15 -16.11 -16.69
N PRO A 243 4.97 -16.91 -17.76
CA PRO A 243 4.83 -18.36 -17.64
C PRO A 243 6.12 -19.04 -17.15
N LEU A 244 6.04 -19.81 -16.07
CA LEU A 244 7.09 -20.69 -15.60
C LEU A 244 7.13 -21.99 -16.40
N ALA A 245 8.28 -22.66 -16.42
CA ALA A 245 8.45 -23.94 -17.11
C ALA A 245 7.46 -25.02 -16.64
N ASP A 246 7.04 -24.98 -15.37
CA ASP A 246 6.05 -25.90 -14.80
C ASP A 246 4.59 -25.58 -15.16
N GLY A 247 4.36 -24.51 -15.92
CA GLY A 247 3.06 -24.09 -16.41
C GLY A 247 2.33 -23.09 -15.51
N ARG A 248 2.86 -22.74 -14.34
CA ARG A 248 2.35 -21.65 -13.51
C ARG A 248 2.70 -20.29 -14.12
N VAL A 249 2.12 -19.23 -13.60
CA VAL A 249 2.48 -17.84 -13.89
C VAL A 249 3.19 -17.27 -12.67
N LEU A 250 4.39 -16.74 -12.85
CA LEU A 250 5.13 -15.91 -11.88
C LEU A 250 4.74 -14.45 -12.07
N TYR A 251 4.60 -13.69 -10.99
CA TYR A 251 4.27 -12.27 -11.02
C TYR A 251 4.72 -11.58 -9.73
N THR A 252 4.75 -10.25 -9.75
CA THR A 252 4.93 -9.43 -8.55
C THR A 252 3.58 -9.12 -7.94
N ARG A 253 3.46 -9.24 -6.63
CA ARG A 253 2.30 -8.75 -5.87
C ARG A 253 2.75 -7.72 -4.84
N TRP A 254 2.13 -6.55 -4.91
CA TRP A 254 2.11 -5.60 -3.81
C TRP A 254 0.93 -5.92 -2.89
N GLU A 255 1.16 -6.12 -1.59
CA GLU A 255 0.09 -6.27 -0.61
C GLU A 255 0.57 -5.97 0.82
N TYR A 256 -0.30 -5.38 1.64
CA TYR A 256 0.03 -5.02 3.01
C TYR A 256 -1.20 -5.01 3.94
N VAL A 257 -1.54 -6.19 4.46
CA VAL A 257 -2.48 -6.30 5.60
C VAL A 257 -1.68 -6.26 6.90
N ASP A 258 -1.99 -5.31 7.79
CA ASP A 258 -1.35 -5.13 9.11
C ASP A 258 0.19 -5.04 9.08
N ARG A 259 0.72 -4.42 8.02
CA ARG A 259 2.15 -4.29 7.77
C ARG A 259 2.42 -3.11 6.84
N SER A 260 3.70 -2.82 6.62
CA SER A 260 4.07 -1.63 5.88
C SER A 260 3.70 -1.65 4.39
N GLN A 261 3.04 -0.58 3.97
CA GLN A 261 2.74 -0.23 2.58
C GLN A 261 3.95 -0.21 1.64
N VAL A 262 5.12 0.28 2.06
CA VAL A 262 6.28 0.49 1.15
C VAL A 262 7.22 -0.72 1.08
N HIS A 263 7.09 -1.70 1.96
CA HIS A 263 8.14 -2.71 2.15
C HIS A 263 7.81 -4.09 1.56
N PHE A 264 6.60 -4.34 1.04
CA PHE A 264 6.16 -5.69 0.64
C PHE A 264 5.69 -5.76 -0.82
N HIS A 265 6.65 -5.93 -1.74
CA HIS A 265 6.42 -6.07 -3.18
C HIS A 265 7.22 -7.27 -3.70
N HIS A 266 6.62 -8.45 -3.65
CA HIS A 266 7.37 -9.72 -3.70
C HIS A 266 6.82 -10.67 -4.78
N LEU A 267 7.53 -11.78 -5.00
CA LEU A 267 7.22 -12.73 -6.06
C LEU A 267 6.17 -13.75 -5.61
N TRP A 268 5.16 -13.91 -6.44
CA TRP A 268 4.04 -14.84 -6.26
C TRP A 268 3.84 -15.68 -7.52
N ALA A 269 3.18 -16.83 -7.37
CA ALA A 269 2.81 -17.67 -8.49
C ALA A 269 1.35 -18.12 -8.40
N MET A 270 0.74 -18.37 -9.55
CA MET A 270 -0.61 -18.93 -9.68
C MET A 270 -0.71 -19.86 -10.89
N ASN A 271 -1.76 -20.66 -10.99
CA ASN A 271 -2.10 -21.31 -12.25
C ASN A 271 -2.61 -20.26 -13.25
N PRO A 272 -2.50 -20.50 -14.58
CA PRO A 272 -2.98 -19.57 -15.61
C PRO A 272 -4.49 -19.28 -15.57
N ASP A 273 -5.26 -20.02 -14.78
CA ASP A 273 -6.69 -19.78 -14.60
C ASP A 273 -7.03 -18.91 -13.37
N GLY A 274 -6.02 -18.51 -12.59
CA GLY A 274 -6.15 -17.69 -11.37
C GLY A 274 -6.13 -18.50 -10.07
N THR A 275 -6.15 -19.84 -10.13
CA THR A 275 -6.14 -20.73 -8.96
C THR A 275 -4.73 -20.91 -8.38
N ALA A 276 -4.63 -21.47 -7.18
CA ALA A 276 -3.40 -21.82 -6.48
C ALA A 276 -2.43 -20.63 -6.30
N GLN A 277 -2.97 -19.45 -5.99
CA GLN A 277 -2.15 -18.26 -5.71
C GLN A 277 -1.33 -18.46 -4.44
N MET A 278 0.00 -18.39 -4.55
CA MET A 278 0.92 -18.64 -3.46
C MET A 278 2.17 -17.78 -3.57
N THR A 279 2.75 -17.41 -2.43
CA THR A 279 4.07 -16.76 -2.40
C THR A 279 5.10 -17.67 -3.08
N TRP A 280 5.89 -17.10 -3.98
CA TRP A 280 6.99 -17.78 -4.67
C TRP A 280 8.33 -17.46 -4.02
N TYR A 281 8.59 -16.19 -3.68
CA TYR A 281 9.80 -15.77 -2.96
C TYR A 281 9.66 -14.40 -2.29
N GLY A 282 10.28 -14.24 -1.11
CA GLY A 282 10.57 -12.93 -0.51
C GLY A 282 9.56 -12.38 0.49
N ASN A 283 8.33 -12.92 0.60
CA ASN A 283 7.26 -12.24 1.35
C ASN A 283 7.43 -12.14 2.88
N LEU A 284 8.47 -12.77 3.45
CA LEU A 284 8.87 -12.57 4.85
C LEU A 284 9.93 -11.47 5.04
N HIS A 285 10.49 -10.94 3.95
CA HIS A 285 11.70 -10.12 3.94
C HIS A 285 11.42 -8.73 3.39
N PRO A 286 11.07 -7.76 4.26
CA PRO A 286 10.69 -6.42 3.83
C PRO A 286 11.85 -5.63 3.20
N GLY A 287 11.51 -4.63 2.39
CA GLY A 287 12.41 -3.54 1.98
C GLY A 287 13.06 -3.68 0.61
N ILE A 288 12.56 -4.59 -0.22
CA ILE A 288 12.99 -4.75 -1.61
C ILE A 288 11.75 -4.95 -2.48
N THR A 289 11.66 -4.19 -3.57
CA THR A 289 10.69 -4.43 -4.63
C THR A 289 11.28 -5.42 -5.64
N MET A 290 10.76 -6.64 -5.64
CA MET A 290 11.19 -7.73 -6.53
C MET A 290 10.26 -7.77 -7.74
N ILE A 291 10.75 -7.38 -8.92
CA ILE A 291 9.90 -7.17 -10.10
C ILE A 291 10.55 -7.64 -11.42
N ASP A 292 9.72 -7.81 -12.45
CA ASP A 292 10.11 -8.24 -13.80
C ASP A 292 10.81 -9.61 -13.88
N ALA A 293 10.37 -10.54 -13.02
CA ALA A 293 10.96 -11.86 -12.89
C ALA A 293 10.63 -12.81 -14.06
N LYS A 294 11.64 -13.53 -14.58
CA LYS A 294 11.51 -14.48 -15.71
C LYS A 294 12.36 -15.73 -15.52
N PRO A 295 11.90 -16.91 -15.99
CA PRO A 295 12.65 -18.14 -15.94
C PRO A 295 13.93 -18.07 -16.78
N ILE A 296 14.98 -18.71 -16.27
CA ILE A 296 16.23 -18.90 -16.99
C ILE A 296 16.14 -20.20 -17.80
N PRO A 297 16.31 -20.17 -19.14
CA PRO A 297 16.25 -21.38 -19.96
C PRO A 297 17.21 -22.47 -19.49
N GLY A 298 16.73 -23.72 -19.45
CA GLY A 298 17.53 -24.88 -19.05
C GLY A 298 17.76 -25.02 -17.54
N SER A 299 17.07 -24.22 -16.71
CA SER A 299 17.18 -24.22 -15.25
C SER A 299 15.81 -23.99 -14.59
N ASP A 300 15.72 -24.25 -13.29
CA ASP A 300 14.55 -23.88 -12.47
C ASP A 300 14.67 -22.46 -11.90
N LYS A 301 15.81 -21.78 -12.12
CA LYS A 301 16.08 -20.43 -11.62
C LYS A 301 15.31 -19.37 -12.40
N ILE A 302 15.17 -18.21 -11.78
CA ILE A 302 14.65 -17.01 -12.43
C ILE A 302 15.67 -15.87 -12.36
N VAL A 303 15.58 -14.92 -13.28
CA VAL A 303 16.23 -13.60 -13.18
C VAL A 303 15.16 -12.54 -12.90
N ALA A 304 15.45 -11.56 -12.05
CA ALA A 304 14.54 -10.46 -11.70
C ALA A 304 15.31 -9.15 -11.45
N SER A 305 14.59 -8.03 -11.44
CA SER A 305 15.08 -6.75 -10.91
C SER A 305 14.75 -6.65 -9.42
N PHE A 306 15.79 -6.56 -8.58
CA PHE A 306 15.63 -6.22 -7.17
C PHE A 306 15.83 -4.72 -7.02
N SER A 307 14.72 -4.00 -7.00
CA SER A 307 14.68 -2.55 -6.85
C SER A 307 14.66 -2.18 -5.37
N PRO A 308 15.56 -1.30 -4.89
CA PRO A 308 15.75 -1.05 -3.47
C PRO A 308 14.57 -0.28 -2.84
N GLY A 309 14.29 -0.55 -1.55
CA GLY A 309 13.31 0.19 -0.76
C GLY A 309 11.89 0.02 -1.30
N HIS A 310 11.21 1.15 -1.54
CA HIS A 310 9.86 1.16 -2.15
C HIS A 310 9.88 0.85 -3.66
N GLY A 311 11.06 0.68 -4.25
CA GLY A 311 11.25 0.53 -5.69
C GLY A 311 11.56 1.87 -6.35
N GLN A 312 12.37 1.83 -7.40
CA GLN A 312 12.73 2.96 -8.24
C GLN A 312 11.89 3.00 -9.51
N ARG A 313 11.70 4.20 -10.02
CA ARG A 313 11.02 4.49 -11.29
C ARG A 313 11.45 3.54 -12.41
N GLU A 314 10.46 3.03 -13.16
CA GLU A 314 10.66 2.12 -14.30
C GLU A 314 11.42 0.83 -13.95
N HIS A 315 11.22 0.31 -12.73
CA HIS A 315 11.79 -0.97 -12.26
C HIS A 315 13.33 -0.99 -12.20
N ASP A 316 13.97 0.18 -12.15
CA ASP A 316 15.43 0.29 -11.98
C ASP A 316 15.85 -0.44 -10.70
N GLY A 317 16.80 -1.35 -10.83
CA GLY A 317 17.21 -2.23 -9.75
C GLY A 317 18.47 -2.99 -10.09
N VAL A 318 18.72 -4.00 -9.26
CA VAL A 318 19.86 -4.90 -9.37
C VAL A 318 19.41 -6.18 -10.06
N VAL A 319 20.11 -6.59 -11.12
CA VAL A 319 19.87 -7.88 -11.78
C VAL A 319 20.21 -8.98 -10.79
N THR A 320 19.22 -9.81 -10.47
CA THR A 320 19.33 -10.82 -9.41
C THR A 320 18.82 -12.16 -9.93
N VAL A 321 19.59 -13.22 -9.69
CA VAL A 321 19.19 -14.60 -9.98
C VAL A 321 18.66 -15.24 -8.71
N ILE A 322 17.52 -15.93 -8.78
CA ILE A 322 16.90 -16.61 -7.64
C ILE A 322 16.74 -18.10 -7.93
N ASP A 323 17.24 -18.93 -7.01
CA ASP A 323 17.08 -20.39 -7.04
C ASP A 323 15.91 -20.83 -6.15
N PRO A 324 14.81 -21.37 -6.72
CA PRO A 324 13.63 -21.69 -5.92
C PRO A 324 13.83 -22.87 -4.96
N ARG A 325 14.92 -23.65 -5.09
CA ARG A 325 15.11 -24.89 -4.30
C ARG A 325 15.28 -24.63 -2.81
N GLY A 326 15.76 -23.44 -2.42
CA GLY A 326 15.83 -23.03 -1.01
C GLY A 326 14.45 -22.74 -0.38
N GLY A 327 13.41 -22.60 -1.20
CA GLY A 327 12.08 -22.19 -0.77
C GLY A 327 11.92 -20.67 -0.67
N PRO A 328 10.69 -20.18 -0.46
CA PRO A 328 10.35 -18.77 -0.61
C PRO A 328 11.02 -17.83 0.41
N ASP A 329 11.57 -18.38 1.49
CA ASP A 329 12.09 -17.61 2.62
C ASP A 329 13.62 -17.67 2.76
N ALA A 330 14.30 -18.44 1.91
CA ALA A 330 15.76 -18.60 1.96
C ALA A 330 16.46 -17.45 1.23
N LYS A 331 16.82 -16.38 1.97
CA LYS A 331 17.46 -15.17 1.41
C LYS A 331 18.69 -15.47 0.57
N GLU A 332 19.46 -16.47 0.99
CA GLU A 332 20.66 -16.97 0.33
C GLU A 332 20.40 -17.52 -1.08
N SER A 333 19.15 -17.78 -1.43
CA SER A 333 18.75 -18.22 -2.76
C SER A 333 18.79 -17.11 -3.80
N ALA A 334 18.82 -15.84 -3.38
CA ALA A 334 18.97 -14.69 -4.27
C ALA A 334 20.43 -14.24 -4.36
N LYS A 335 20.97 -14.22 -5.58
CA LYS A 335 22.32 -13.76 -5.91
C LYS A 335 22.24 -12.53 -6.81
N SER A 336 22.65 -11.38 -6.29
CA SER A 336 22.86 -10.18 -7.10
C SER A 336 24.02 -10.38 -8.08
N ILE A 337 23.81 -10.02 -9.34
CA ILE A 337 24.79 -10.15 -10.41
C ILE A 337 25.65 -8.89 -10.52
N ASN A 338 25.08 -7.73 -10.21
CA ASN A 338 25.76 -6.43 -10.28
C ASN A 338 25.51 -5.61 -8.98
N LYS A 339 26.22 -4.48 -8.82
CA LYS A 339 26.06 -3.60 -7.63
C LYS A 339 25.13 -2.42 -7.84
N ALA A 340 25.16 -1.81 -9.03
CA ALA A 340 24.42 -0.59 -9.30
C ALA A 340 22.94 -0.87 -9.58
N ALA A 341 22.04 -0.12 -8.94
CA ALA A 341 20.59 -0.31 -9.07
C ALA A 341 20.00 0.53 -10.22
N ASN A 342 20.56 0.41 -11.43
CA ASN A 342 20.18 1.21 -12.60
C ASN A 342 19.85 0.35 -13.84
N PHE A 343 19.64 -0.94 -13.63
CA PHE A 343 19.25 -1.87 -14.69
C PHE A 343 17.78 -2.23 -14.51
N ARG A 344 17.11 -2.46 -15.62
CA ARG A 344 15.72 -2.89 -15.67
C ARG A 344 15.53 -3.93 -16.76
N ASP A 345 14.38 -4.56 -16.71
CA ASP A 345 13.90 -5.47 -17.73
C ASP A 345 14.83 -6.66 -18.08
N PRO A 346 15.42 -7.37 -17.09
CA PRO A 346 16.39 -8.41 -17.39
C PRO A 346 15.77 -9.57 -18.18
N TRP A 347 16.55 -10.10 -19.11
CA TRP A 347 16.29 -11.30 -19.88
C TRP A 347 17.49 -12.24 -19.80
N ALA A 348 17.26 -13.53 -19.54
CA ALA A 348 18.31 -14.53 -19.49
C ALA A 348 18.28 -15.46 -20.71
N PHE A 349 19.44 -15.72 -21.30
CA PHE A 349 19.65 -16.77 -22.30
C PHE A 349 20.23 -18.04 -21.67
N SER A 350 20.93 -17.89 -20.54
CA SER A 350 21.44 -18.94 -19.66
C SER A 350 21.72 -18.34 -18.28
N GLU A 351 22.24 -19.12 -17.34
CA GLU A 351 22.61 -18.61 -16.00
C GLU A 351 23.78 -17.61 -16.01
N ASP A 352 24.52 -17.51 -17.12
CA ASP A 352 25.71 -16.67 -17.26
C ASP A 352 25.60 -15.63 -18.40
N CYS A 353 24.42 -15.47 -18.99
CA CYS A 353 24.21 -14.60 -20.15
C CYS A 353 22.88 -13.86 -20.05
N PHE A 354 22.95 -12.55 -19.83
CA PHE A 354 21.82 -11.67 -19.62
C PHE A 354 21.80 -10.50 -20.61
N LEU A 355 20.61 -9.98 -20.87
CA LEU A 355 20.32 -8.74 -21.57
C LEU A 355 19.46 -7.86 -20.66
N ALA A 356 19.74 -6.56 -20.61
CA ALA A 356 18.98 -5.61 -19.80
C ALA A 356 18.94 -4.23 -20.45
N ALA A 357 18.02 -3.39 -19.99
CA ALA A 357 18.03 -1.97 -20.28
C ALA A 357 18.66 -1.18 -19.13
N SER A 358 19.34 -0.08 -19.46
CA SER A 358 19.83 0.90 -18.49
C SER A 358 19.60 2.29 -19.08
N ARG A 359 18.49 2.92 -18.67
CA ARG A 359 18.04 4.22 -19.18
C ARG A 359 17.95 4.23 -20.70
N ASP A 360 18.85 4.92 -21.38
CA ASP A 360 18.88 5.11 -22.83
C ASP A 360 19.80 4.12 -23.57
N THR A 361 20.22 3.06 -22.89
CA THR A 361 21.09 2.01 -23.42
C THR A 361 20.50 0.62 -23.24
N LEU A 362 20.88 -0.29 -24.14
CA LEU A 362 20.75 -1.74 -23.94
C LEU A 362 22.13 -2.33 -23.72
N VAL A 363 22.22 -3.30 -22.82
CA VAL A 363 23.48 -3.92 -22.41
C VAL A 363 23.36 -5.44 -22.36
N VAL A 364 24.43 -6.14 -22.68
CA VAL A 364 24.60 -7.56 -22.29
C VAL A 364 25.45 -7.65 -21.02
N MET A 365 25.19 -8.65 -20.19
CA MET A 365 25.82 -8.84 -18.89
C MET A 365 26.10 -10.33 -18.64
N ASP A 366 27.25 -10.66 -18.04
CA ASP A 366 27.55 -12.01 -17.55
C ASP A 366 27.30 -12.18 -16.04
N SER A 367 27.42 -13.40 -15.51
CA SER A 367 27.18 -13.71 -14.09
C SER A 367 28.18 -13.12 -13.10
N SER A 368 29.28 -12.53 -13.59
CA SER A 368 30.24 -11.75 -12.79
C SER A 368 29.86 -10.27 -12.69
N GLY A 369 28.88 -9.83 -13.48
CA GLY A 369 28.46 -8.43 -13.59
C GLY A 369 29.28 -7.63 -14.60
N ARG A 370 30.10 -8.28 -15.44
CA ARG A 370 30.77 -7.63 -16.58
C ARG A 370 29.70 -7.28 -17.62
N THR A 371 29.73 -6.04 -18.11
CA THR A 371 28.69 -5.49 -19.01
C THR A 371 29.29 -4.92 -20.29
N GLU A 372 28.62 -5.11 -21.42
CA GLU A 372 28.92 -4.44 -22.70
C GLU A 372 27.67 -3.70 -23.21
N GLU A 373 27.83 -2.44 -23.62
CA GLU A 373 26.76 -1.68 -24.29
C GLU A 373 26.55 -2.21 -25.72
N ILE A 374 25.31 -2.60 -26.02
CA ILE A 374 24.97 -3.10 -27.36
C ILE A 374 24.21 -2.09 -28.21
N LEU A 375 23.61 -1.08 -27.58
CA LEU A 375 22.90 0.01 -28.25
C LEU A 375 22.85 1.24 -27.33
N LYS A 376 23.11 2.40 -27.92
CA LYS A 376 22.66 3.71 -27.42
C LYS A 376 21.49 4.19 -28.28
N LEU A 377 20.45 4.75 -27.67
CA LEU A 377 19.37 5.36 -28.45
C LEU A 377 19.89 6.46 -29.40
N PRO A 378 19.28 6.60 -30.60
CA PRO A 378 19.58 7.70 -31.52
C PRO A 378 19.44 9.08 -30.87
N ALA A 379 20.19 10.06 -31.38
CA ALA A 379 20.24 11.41 -30.80
C ALA A 379 18.87 12.10 -30.74
N GLU A 380 18.00 11.85 -31.72
CA GLU A 380 16.63 12.36 -31.75
C GLU A 380 15.75 11.79 -30.63
N ASP A 381 15.97 10.53 -30.24
CA ASP A 381 15.22 9.87 -29.17
C ASP A 381 15.69 10.34 -27.80
N LEU A 382 17.00 10.57 -27.67
CA LEU A 382 17.59 11.20 -26.48
C LEU A 382 17.06 12.63 -26.30
N ALA A 383 16.97 13.40 -27.40
CA ALA A 383 16.39 14.73 -27.38
C ALA A 383 14.90 14.71 -26.99
N ALA A 384 14.17 13.66 -27.42
CA ALA A 384 12.80 13.38 -27.01
C ALA A 384 12.68 12.76 -25.60
N LYS A 385 13.81 12.55 -24.90
CA LYS A 385 13.90 11.96 -23.55
C LYS A 385 13.31 10.55 -23.46
N LEU A 386 13.38 9.79 -24.54
CA LEU A 386 13.00 8.38 -24.52
C LEU A 386 14.05 7.55 -23.77
N GLN A 387 13.60 6.48 -23.14
CA GLN A 387 14.45 5.47 -22.50
C GLN A 387 14.14 4.10 -23.12
N CYS A 388 15.12 3.20 -23.10
CA CYS A 388 15.01 1.80 -23.49
C CYS A 388 14.28 0.98 -22.42
N HIS A 389 13.42 0.07 -22.87
CA HIS A 389 12.69 -0.85 -22.03
C HIS A 389 12.43 -2.19 -22.71
N GLU A 390 12.28 -3.21 -21.87
CA GLU A 390 11.73 -4.53 -22.19
C GLU A 390 12.37 -5.20 -23.44
N PRO A 391 13.70 -5.35 -23.53
CA PRO A 391 14.31 -6.02 -24.67
C PRO A 391 13.95 -7.52 -24.69
N ARG A 392 13.53 -8.02 -25.85
CA ARG A 392 13.11 -9.41 -26.09
C ARG A 392 13.75 -10.01 -27.33
N PRO A 393 14.29 -11.24 -27.26
CA PRO A 393 14.81 -11.93 -28.43
C PRO A 393 13.70 -12.30 -29.41
N VAL A 394 13.96 -12.08 -30.70
CA VAL A 394 13.12 -12.55 -31.81
C VAL A 394 13.62 -13.94 -32.20
N ALA A 395 13.11 -14.96 -31.51
CA ALA A 395 13.43 -16.35 -31.77
C ALA A 395 12.25 -17.25 -31.39
N PRO A 396 12.07 -18.40 -32.05
CA PRO A 396 11.11 -19.39 -31.60
C PRO A 396 11.52 -19.93 -30.23
N ARG A 397 10.52 -20.21 -29.38
CA ARG A 397 10.73 -20.77 -28.03
C ARG A 397 9.74 -21.90 -27.76
N PRO A 398 10.14 -22.92 -26.96
CA PRO A 398 9.23 -23.99 -26.58
C PRO A 398 8.04 -23.44 -25.76
N ARG A 399 6.88 -24.08 -25.90
CA ARG A 399 5.74 -23.82 -25.02
C ARG A 399 5.98 -24.45 -23.66
N GLU A 400 5.68 -23.71 -22.61
CA GLU A 400 5.64 -24.23 -21.24
C GLU A 400 4.51 -25.27 -21.11
N ARG A 401 4.50 -25.98 -19.97
CA ARG A 401 3.43 -26.94 -19.69
C ARG A 401 2.06 -26.26 -19.67
N ILE A 402 1.10 -26.81 -20.41
CA ILE A 402 -0.30 -26.37 -20.31
C ILE A 402 -0.93 -27.02 -19.07
N LEU A 403 -1.43 -26.20 -18.14
CA LEU A 403 -2.19 -26.65 -16.99
C LEU A 403 -3.69 -26.62 -17.32
N GLN A 404 -4.40 -27.68 -16.94
CA GLN A 404 -5.86 -27.73 -17.07
C GLN A 404 -6.51 -26.76 -16.09
N ALA A 405 -7.52 -26.03 -16.57
CA ALA A 405 -8.31 -25.14 -15.73
C ALA A 405 -9.04 -25.94 -14.63
N ARG A 406 -9.02 -25.41 -13.42
CA ARG A 406 -9.64 -25.98 -12.21
C ARG A 406 -10.84 -25.17 -11.75
N ILE A 407 -11.04 -23.97 -12.30
CA ILE A 407 -12.20 -23.13 -12.02
C ILE A 407 -13.50 -23.80 -12.44
N LYS A 408 -14.58 -23.51 -11.72
CA LYS A 408 -15.96 -23.87 -12.04
C LYS A 408 -16.77 -22.58 -12.17
N PRO A 409 -16.89 -22.00 -13.38
CA PRO A 409 -17.47 -20.67 -13.58
C PRO A 409 -18.95 -20.55 -13.17
N ASP A 410 -19.66 -21.67 -13.07
CA ASP A 410 -21.03 -21.75 -12.58
C ASP A 410 -21.16 -21.53 -11.06
N ARG A 411 -20.04 -21.38 -10.34
CA ARG A 411 -19.99 -21.21 -8.89
C ARG A 411 -19.61 -19.78 -8.51
N ASP A 412 -20.25 -19.26 -7.48
CA ASP A 412 -19.97 -17.95 -6.87
C ASP A 412 -19.04 -18.03 -5.65
N ALA A 413 -18.63 -19.25 -5.27
CA ALA A 413 -17.84 -19.53 -4.08
C ALA A 413 -16.63 -20.43 -4.37
N GLY A 414 -15.62 -20.31 -3.52
CA GLY A 414 -14.51 -21.25 -3.37
C GLY A 414 -14.44 -21.80 -1.95
N TYR A 415 -13.44 -22.61 -1.66
CA TYR A 415 -13.34 -23.36 -0.40
C TYR A 415 -11.92 -23.36 0.15
N PHE A 416 -11.79 -23.27 1.47
CA PHE A 416 -10.52 -23.37 2.17
C PHE A 416 -10.52 -24.54 3.15
N LEU A 417 -9.43 -25.30 3.13
CA LEU A 417 -9.12 -26.35 4.09
C LEU A 417 -7.83 -26.02 4.85
N LEU A 418 -7.94 -25.84 6.15
CA LEU A 418 -6.81 -25.76 7.08
C LEU A 418 -6.63 -27.13 7.73
N ALA A 419 -5.44 -27.72 7.58
CA ALA A 419 -5.17 -29.04 8.13
C ALA A 419 -5.01 -29.02 9.67
N ASP A 420 -4.17 -28.13 10.21
CA ASP A 420 -4.01 -27.92 11.65
C ASP A 420 -3.58 -26.48 11.96
N VAL A 421 -4.44 -25.71 12.60
CA VAL A 421 -4.18 -24.32 12.99
C VAL A 421 -3.00 -24.17 13.97
N ASN A 422 -2.72 -25.18 14.79
CA ASN A 422 -1.64 -25.17 15.77
C ASN A 422 -0.27 -25.38 15.13
N HIS A 423 -0.22 -25.85 13.89
CA HIS A 423 1.03 -26.02 13.15
C HIS A 423 1.44 -24.72 12.46
N GLY A 424 2.71 -24.31 12.57
CA GLY A 424 3.22 -23.15 11.84
C GLY A 424 4.23 -22.32 12.62
N ARG A 425 4.61 -21.16 12.07
CA ARG A 425 5.62 -20.29 12.68
C ARG A 425 5.09 -19.63 13.94
N ASN A 426 5.93 -19.51 14.97
CA ASN A 426 5.58 -18.86 16.25
C ASN A 426 4.35 -19.48 16.96
N MET A 427 3.98 -20.74 16.69
CA MET A 427 2.80 -21.38 17.31
C MET A 427 3.10 -22.24 18.54
N ARG A 428 4.37 -22.38 18.94
CA ARG A 428 4.79 -23.31 20.01
C ARG A 428 4.03 -23.12 21.33
N ASP A 429 3.68 -21.89 21.68
CA ASP A 429 3.02 -21.56 22.95
C ASP A 429 1.49 -21.58 22.88
N VAL A 430 0.90 -21.92 21.73
CA VAL A 430 -0.56 -22.06 21.54
C VAL A 430 -0.94 -23.51 21.76
N LYS A 431 -1.81 -23.77 22.74
CA LYS A 431 -2.21 -25.15 23.08
C LYS A 431 -3.14 -25.73 22.01
N HIS A 432 -3.06 -27.04 21.80
CA HIS A 432 -4.04 -27.73 20.96
C HIS A 432 -5.45 -27.57 21.52
N GLY A 433 -6.41 -27.33 20.63
CA GLY A 433 -7.82 -27.09 20.99
C GLY A 433 -8.09 -25.71 21.61
N GLU A 434 -7.10 -24.84 21.76
CA GLU A 434 -7.28 -23.47 22.26
C GLU A 434 -8.03 -22.60 21.27
N ILE A 435 -7.72 -22.74 19.98
CA ILE A 435 -8.36 -22.00 18.89
C ILE A 435 -9.69 -22.70 18.56
N LYS A 436 -10.80 -21.95 18.65
CA LYS A 436 -12.17 -22.46 18.46
C LYS A 436 -12.80 -22.02 17.15
N LYS A 437 -12.40 -20.86 16.64
CA LYS A 437 -12.99 -20.25 15.44
C LYS A 437 -11.94 -19.49 14.64
N LEU A 438 -12.22 -19.31 13.36
CA LEU A 438 -11.57 -18.28 12.54
C LEU A 438 -12.58 -17.15 12.32
N LEU A 439 -12.19 -15.91 12.64
CA LEU A 439 -12.85 -14.71 12.12
C LEU A 439 -12.43 -14.51 10.67
N VAL A 440 -13.40 -14.38 9.77
CA VAL A 440 -13.16 -14.14 8.35
C VAL A 440 -13.39 -12.66 8.07
N LEU A 441 -12.33 -11.99 7.63
CA LEU A 441 -12.30 -10.58 7.28
C LEU A 441 -11.99 -10.41 5.79
N GLU A 442 -12.43 -9.31 5.21
CA GLU A 442 -12.11 -8.89 3.84
C GLU A 442 -11.47 -7.50 3.86
N THR A 443 -10.32 -7.32 3.21
CA THR A 443 -9.76 -5.98 2.96
C THR A 443 -10.45 -5.35 1.75
N LEU A 444 -11.00 -4.14 1.91
CA LEU A 444 -11.86 -3.52 0.92
C LEU A 444 -11.10 -2.60 -0.05
N PRO A 445 -11.30 -2.73 -1.37
CA PRO A 445 -10.64 -1.87 -2.34
C PRO A 445 -11.13 -0.43 -2.20
N MET A 446 -10.21 0.51 -2.41
CA MET A 446 -10.46 1.93 -2.31
C MET A 446 -10.87 2.52 -3.68
N PRO A 447 -12.00 3.26 -3.74
CA PRO A 447 -12.48 3.81 -5.00
C PRO A 447 -11.69 5.04 -5.49
N ILE A 448 -10.98 5.75 -4.59
CA ILE A 448 -10.10 6.88 -4.91
C ILE A 448 -9.25 7.26 -3.68
N HIS A 449 -8.01 7.71 -3.89
CA HIS A 449 -7.10 8.24 -2.86
C HIS A 449 -6.44 9.55 -3.30
N TYR A 450 -6.01 10.40 -2.34
CA TYR A 450 -5.54 11.77 -2.65
C TYR A 450 -4.13 12.10 -2.14
N THR A 451 -3.57 11.30 -1.24
CA THR A 451 -2.30 11.61 -0.55
C THR A 451 -1.39 10.38 -0.50
N GLY A 452 -0.24 10.47 0.16
CA GLY A 452 0.57 9.30 0.53
C GLY A 452 0.39 8.82 1.97
N GLY A 453 -0.59 9.39 2.69
CA GLY A 453 -0.89 9.08 4.08
C GLY A 453 -2.15 8.23 4.21
N MET A 454 -2.58 8.02 5.45
CA MET A 454 -3.78 7.23 5.78
C MET A 454 -4.96 8.11 6.22
N GLU A 455 -4.85 9.44 6.16
CA GLU A 455 -5.84 10.33 6.74
C GLU A 455 -7.18 10.38 5.96
N PRO A 456 -8.33 10.25 6.64
CA PRO A 456 -8.50 10.13 8.09
C PRO A 456 -8.74 8.66 8.51
N ILE A 457 -8.49 7.67 7.66
CA ILE A 457 -8.74 6.23 7.91
C ILE A 457 -8.16 5.78 9.23
N SER A 458 -6.92 6.16 9.53
CA SER A 458 -6.30 5.91 10.83
C SER A 458 -5.22 6.93 11.15
N TYR A 459 -4.63 6.83 12.36
CA TYR A 459 -3.42 7.59 12.73
C TYR A 459 -2.25 6.63 12.97
N GLY A 460 -1.40 6.44 11.95
CA GLY A 460 -0.27 5.50 12.01
C GLY A 460 -0.65 4.01 11.96
N GLY A 461 -1.89 3.69 11.56
CA GLY A 461 -2.44 2.33 11.47
C GLY A 461 -2.69 1.89 10.03
N THR A 462 -3.88 1.32 9.78
CA THR A 462 -4.31 0.84 8.45
C THR A 462 -4.55 1.97 7.43
N PHE A 463 -4.38 1.63 6.15
CA PHE A 463 -4.78 2.44 4.98
C PHE A 463 -6.09 1.96 4.36
N THR A 464 -6.61 0.81 4.79
CA THR A 464 -7.80 0.18 4.21
C THR A 464 -8.89 -0.04 5.24
N LEU A 465 -10.14 -0.08 4.77
CA LEU A 465 -11.28 -0.56 5.53
C LEU A 465 -11.36 -2.07 5.45
N GLU A 466 -11.78 -2.69 6.54
CA GLU A 466 -11.96 -4.13 6.64
C GLU A 466 -13.44 -4.46 6.89
N ARG A 467 -13.96 -5.43 6.15
CA ARG A 467 -15.31 -5.97 6.33
C ARG A 467 -15.27 -7.27 7.11
N ILE A 468 -16.14 -7.39 8.11
CA ILE A 468 -16.41 -8.64 8.82
C ILE A 468 -17.41 -9.48 8.02
N LEU A 469 -17.00 -10.68 7.61
CA LEU A 469 -17.91 -11.64 6.99
C LEU A 469 -18.59 -12.53 8.04
N GLY A 470 -17.87 -12.86 9.11
CA GLY A 470 -18.37 -13.69 10.20
C GLY A 470 -17.32 -14.67 10.71
N THR A 471 -17.77 -15.76 11.33
CA THR A 471 -16.88 -16.80 11.87
C THR A 471 -17.12 -18.17 11.28
N VAL A 472 -16.09 -19.00 11.27
CA VAL A 472 -16.17 -20.43 10.92
C VAL A 472 -15.55 -21.27 12.04
N PRO A 473 -16.06 -22.48 12.30
CA PRO A 473 -15.57 -23.32 13.39
C PRO A 473 -14.21 -23.94 13.06
N VAL A 474 -13.39 -24.12 14.09
CA VAL A 474 -12.18 -24.96 14.10
C VAL A 474 -12.48 -26.20 14.93
N GLU A 475 -12.20 -27.37 14.38
CA GLU A 475 -12.38 -28.67 15.04
C GLU A 475 -11.36 -28.87 16.17
N ASP A 476 -11.59 -29.82 17.08
CA ASP A 476 -10.66 -30.06 18.20
C ASP A 476 -9.27 -30.54 17.75
N ASP A 477 -9.14 -31.10 16.54
CA ASP A 477 -7.86 -31.47 15.93
C ASP A 477 -7.15 -30.27 15.25
N GLY A 478 -7.68 -29.06 15.40
CA GLY A 478 -7.14 -27.83 14.82
C GLY A 478 -7.55 -27.59 13.37
N SER A 479 -8.30 -28.51 12.75
CA SER A 479 -8.67 -28.40 11.33
C SER A 479 -9.88 -27.50 11.09
N ALA A 480 -9.97 -26.88 9.92
CA ALA A 480 -11.14 -26.11 9.50
C ALA A 480 -11.42 -26.28 8.01
N TYR A 481 -12.69 -26.43 7.63
CA TYR A 481 -13.12 -26.55 6.23
C TYR A 481 -14.36 -25.71 6.01
N PHE A 482 -14.26 -24.72 5.12
CA PHE A 482 -15.32 -23.71 4.95
C PHE A 482 -15.34 -23.10 3.55
N GLU A 483 -16.51 -22.56 3.22
CA GLU A 483 -16.77 -21.85 1.97
C GLU A 483 -16.49 -20.35 2.13
N VAL A 484 -15.97 -19.74 1.07
CA VAL A 484 -15.79 -18.28 0.96
C VAL A 484 -16.34 -17.80 -0.38
N PRO A 485 -16.82 -16.55 -0.48
CA PRO A 485 -17.22 -16.01 -1.78
C PRO A 485 -15.98 -15.85 -2.69
N ALA A 486 -16.14 -16.20 -3.96
CA ALA A 486 -15.05 -16.20 -4.93
C ALA A 486 -14.58 -14.78 -5.29
N GLN A 487 -13.30 -14.66 -5.63
CA GLN A 487 -12.64 -13.40 -6.04
C GLN A 487 -12.78 -12.26 -5.01
N ARG A 488 -12.67 -12.59 -3.73
CA ARG A 488 -12.58 -11.63 -2.62
C ARG A 488 -11.28 -11.80 -1.85
N SER A 489 -10.68 -10.69 -1.45
CA SER A 489 -9.42 -10.65 -0.70
C SER A 489 -9.69 -10.87 0.78
N VAL A 490 -9.78 -12.13 1.19
CA VAL A 490 -10.13 -12.52 2.56
C VAL A 490 -8.89 -12.92 3.37
N PHE A 491 -8.96 -12.73 4.69
CA PHE A 491 -7.92 -13.14 5.61
C PHE A 491 -8.53 -13.52 6.97
N PHE A 492 -7.71 -14.10 7.85
CA PHE A 492 -8.22 -14.81 9.02
C PHE A 492 -7.57 -14.36 10.33
N VAL A 493 -8.39 -14.32 11.37
CA VAL A 493 -7.94 -14.24 12.77
C VAL A 493 -8.34 -15.52 13.48
N ALA A 494 -7.37 -16.25 14.02
CA ALA A 494 -7.62 -17.37 14.92
C ALA A 494 -8.10 -16.85 16.28
N LEU A 495 -9.24 -17.34 16.75
CA LEU A 495 -9.88 -16.91 17.99
C LEU A 495 -9.93 -18.04 19.03
N ASP A 496 -9.75 -17.70 20.30
CA ASP A 496 -9.92 -18.63 21.42
C ASP A 496 -11.39 -18.78 21.86
N GLU A 497 -11.63 -19.48 22.96
CA GLU A 497 -12.98 -19.72 23.52
C GLU A 497 -13.71 -18.45 24.01
N HIS A 498 -12.97 -17.37 24.24
CA HIS A 498 -13.49 -16.06 24.62
C HIS A 498 -13.58 -15.10 23.43
N ASP A 499 -13.43 -15.66 22.22
CA ASP A 499 -13.35 -14.94 20.96
C ASP A 499 -12.19 -13.91 20.93
N LEU A 500 -11.13 -14.06 21.74
CA LEU A 500 -9.95 -13.19 21.70
C LEU A 500 -8.94 -13.66 20.65
N SER A 501 -8.23 -12.71 20.02
CA SER A 501 -7.28 -12.99 18.95
C SER A 501 -6.07 -13.78 19.45
N VAL A 502 -5.89 -14.99 18.94
CA VAL A 502 -4.67 -15.78 19.16
C VAL A 502 -3.63 -15.39 18.14
N LYS A 503 -3.95 -15.43 16.83
CA LYS A 503 -3.01 -15.07 15.77
C LYS A 503 -3.75 -14.57 14.54
N ARG A 504 -3.13 -13.64 13.82
CA ARG A 504 -3.70 -12.94 12.67
C ARG A 504 -2.83 -13.10 11.43
N MET A 505 -3.47 -13.33 10.29
CA MET A 505 -2.81 -13.39 8.98
C MET A 505 -2.47 -11.97 8.52
N GLN A 506 -1.19 -11.67 8.26
CA GLN A 506 -0.72 -10.39 7.71
C GLN A 506 -0.50 -10.49 6.20
N SER A 507 -1.55 -10.92 5.51
CA SER A 507 -1.67 -11.05 4.06
C SER A 507 -3.14 -11.37 3.76
N PHE A 508 -3.52 -11.46 2.49
CA PHE A 508 -4.83 -11.97 2.11
C PHE A 508 -4.70 -13.19 1.18
N VAL A 509 -5.77 -13.96 1.11
CA VAL A 509 -5.95 -15.07 0.18
C VAL A 509 -7.25 -14.89 -0.58
N THR A 510 -7.29 -15.43 -1.79
CA THR A 510 -8.46 -15.40 -2.66
C THR A 510 -8.69 -16.81 -3.19
N ALA A 511 -9.96 -17.20 -3.33
CA ALA A 511 -10.35 -18.41 -4.05
C ALA A 511 -11.05 -18.02 -5.36
N GLN A 512 -10.72 -18.70 -6.45
CA GLN A 512 -11.46 -18.63 -7.71
C GLN A 512 -12.80 -19.40 -7.59
N PRO A 513 -13.74 -19.16 -8.51
CA PRO A 513 -14.97 -19.94 -8.64
C PRO A 513 -14.73 -21.45 -8.59
N GLY A 514 -15.31 -22.12 -7.59
CA GLY A 514 -15.23 -23.57 -7.38
C GLY A 514 -13.87 -24.13 -6.94
N GLU A 515 -12.89 -23.27 -6.71
CA GLU A 515 -11.55 -23.66 -6.25
C GLU A 515 -11.60 -24.20 -4.82
N THR A 516 -10.83 -25.25 -4.54
CA THR A 516 -10.52 -25.66 -3.16
C THR A 516 -9.02 -25.50 -2.93
N THR A 517 -8.67 -24.65 -1.96
CA THR A 517 -7.28 -24.37 -1.56
C THR A 517 -7.04 -24.87 -0.15
N SER A 518 -5.86 -25.41 0.11
CA SER A 518 -5.51 -25.95 1.43
C SER A 518 -4.19 -25.40 1.96
N CYS A 519 -4.09 -25.21 3.28
CA CYS A 519 -2.84 -24.92 3.98
C CYS A 519 -2.57 -25.97 5.07
N VAL A 520 -1.29 -26.21 5.36
CA VAL A 520 -0.91 -27.15 6.42
C VAL A 520 -1.22 -26.55 7.79
N GLY A 521 -0.97 -25.25 7.95
CA GLY A 521 -1.12 -24.58 9.23
C GLY A 521 -1.05 -23.05 9.15
N CYS A 522 -0.90 -22.39 10.29
CA CYS A 522 -0.86 -20.94 10.40
C CYS A 522 0.54 -20.39 10.10
N HIS A 523 0.78 -19.97 8.84
CA HIS A 523 2.07 -19.49 8.34
C HIS A 523 3.18 -20.56 8.42
N GLU A 524 2.87 -21.81 8.08
CA GLU A 524 3.84 -22.90 7.95
C GLU A 524 4.98 -22.58 6.97
N HIS A 525 6.07 -23.35 7.07
CA HIS A 525 7.07 -23.36 6.02
C HIS A 525 6.47 -23.94 4.74
N ARG A 526 6.50 -23.19 3.64
CA ARG A 526 5.78 -23.56 2.40
C ARG A 526 6.36 -24.77 1.66
N ALA A 527 7.60 -25.16 1.98
CA ALA A 527 8.20 -26.40 1.50
C ALA A 527 7.79 -27.64 2.34
N GLN A 528 6.97 -27.45 3.38
CA GLN A 528 6.57 -28.52 4.27
C GLN A 528 5.36 -29.29 3.75
N THR A 529 5.46 -30.63 3.75
CA THR A 529 4.34 -31.53 3.49
C THR A 529 3.40 -31.63 4.70
N PRO A 530 2.07 -31.76 4.52
CA PRO A 530 1.16 -32.03 5.63
C PRO A 530 1.62 -33.22 6.48
N GLN A 531 1.66 -33.06 7.80
CA GLN A 531 2.02 -34.16 8.73
C GLN A 531 0.88 -35.17 8.93
N VAL A 532 -0.36 -34.78 8.60
CA VAL A 532 -1.57 -35.59 8.73
C VAL A 532 -2.21 -35.75 7.35
N GLY A 533 -2.61 -36.97 6.99
CA GLY A 533 -3.30 -37.23 5.72
C GLY A 533 -4.72 -36.65 5.70
N PHE A 534 -5.21 -36.25 4.52
CA PHE A 534 -6.53 -35.61 4.32
C PHE A 534 -7.70 -36.37 4.97
N HIS A 535 -7.71 -37.70 4.93
CA HIS A 535 -8.77 -38.53 5.55
C HIS A 535 -8.70 -38.58 7.09
N ALA A 536 -7.56 -38.22 7.68
CA ALA A 536 -7.39 -38.10 9.12
C ALA A 536 -7.81 -36.72 9.66
N THR A 537 -7.89 -35.70 8.80
CA THR A 537 -8.41 -34.35 9.12
C THR A 537 -9.92 -34.38 9.37
N ARG A 538 -10.38 -34.00 10.57
CA ARG A 538 -11.81 -34.05 10.93
C ARG A 538 -12.67 -33.16 10.05
N ALA A 539 -12.24 -31.92 9.79
CA ALA A 539 -13.03 -30.97 9.02
C ALA A 539 -13.33 -31.46 7.58
N ALA A 540 -12.42 -32.24 6.99
CA ALA A 540 -12.58 -32.81 5.64
C ALA A 540 -13.61 -33.96 5.57
N ARG A 541 -14.09 -34.47 6.71
CA ARG A 541 -15.11 -35.54 6.78
C ARG A 541 -16.54 -35.04 6.69
N ARG A 542 -16.75 -33.72 6.70
CA ARG A 542 -18.04 -33.07 6.57
C ARG A 542 -18.06 -32.10 5.40
N THR A 543 -19.24 -31.61 5.06
CA THR A 543 -19.38 -30.51 4.11
C THR A 543 -18.73 -29.24 4.65
N PRO A 544 -18.25 -28.33 3.77
CA PRO A 544 -17.66 -27.08 4.20
C PRO A 544 -18.67 -26.25 5.00
N SER A 545 -18.20 -25.64 6.09
CA SER A 545 -19.02 -24.71 6.87
C SER A 545 -19.32 -23.46 6.06
N LYS A 546 -20.54 -22.94 6.20
CA LYS A 546 -20.84 -21.56 5.79
C LYS A 546 -20.25 -20.60 6.83
N ILE A 547 -19.86 -19.40 6.39
CA ILE A 547 -19.50 -18.32 7.29
C ILE A 547 -20.75 -17.92 8.07
N GLU A 548 -20.69 -17.97 9.40
CA GLU A 548 -21.78 -17.54 10.26
C GLU A 548 -21.64 -16.02 10.53
N PRO A 549 -22.57 -15.18 10.06
CA PRO A 549 -22.51 -13.74 10.31
C PRO A 549 -22.65 -13.44 11.80
N ILE A 550 -21.85 -12.47 12.28
CA ILE A 550 -22.01 -11.97 13.64
C ILE A 550 -23.19 -11.00 13.64
N ARG A 551 -24.23 -11.30 14.42
CA ARG A 551 -25.44 -10.48 14.50
C ARG A 551 -25.23 -9.23 15.35
N ASP A 552 -26.04 -8.21 15.08
CA ASP A 552 -26.15 -6.96 15.82
C ASP A 552 -24.86 -6.13 15.87
N VAL A 553 -24.04 -6.24 14.82
CA VAL A 553 -22.81 -5.46 14.61
C VAL A 553 -22.76 -4.98 13.14
N PRO A 554 -22.11 -3.85 12.85
CA PRO A 554 -21.86 -3.44 11.47
C PRO A 554 -20.87 -4.40 10.80
N ASP A 555 -20.96 -4.54 9.48
CA ASP A 555 -19.97 -5.27 8.70
C ASP A 555 -18.69 -4.45 8.46
N VAL A 556 -18.82 -3.12 8.35
CA VAL A 556 -17.72 -2.14 8.32
C VAL A 556 -17.92 -1.13 9.44
N PHE A 557 -17.00 -1.10 10.40
CA PHE A 557 -17.06 -0.22 11.57
C PHE A 557 -16.75 1.23 11.21
N ASP A 558 -17.46 2.15 11.88
CA ASP A 558 -17.25 3.59 11.87
C ASP A 558 -17.11 4.07 13.31
N PHE A 559 -15.98 4.66 13.69
CA PHE A 559 -15.67 4.96 15.09
C PHE A 559 -16.66 5.96 15.72
N PRO A 560 -16.96 7.13 15.10
CA PRO A 560 -17.98 8.04 15.64
C PRO A 560 -19.37 7.38 15.79
N ARG A 561 -19.79 6.56 14.83
CA ARG A 561 -21.12 5.91 14.85
C ARG A 561 -21.19 4.76 15.85
N ASP A 562 -20.17 3.91 15.88
CA ASP A 562 -20.25 2.57 16.49
C ASP A 562 -19.47 2.44 17.80
N VAL A 563 -18.41 3.24 17.98
CA VAL A 563 -17.49 3.13 19.13
C VAL A 563 -17.68 4.28 20.12
N GLN A 564 -17.78 5.51 19.63
CA GLN A 564 -17.94 6.68 20.49
C GLN A 564 -19.12 6.58 21.45
N PRO A 565 -20.33 6.10 21.06
CA PRO A 565 -21.45 5.97 21.99
C PRO A 565 -21.16 5.01 23.17
N ILE A 566 -20.29 4.03 22.97
CA ILE A 566 -19.84 3.12 24.03
C ILE A 566 -18.92 3.87 25.01
N LEU A 567 -18.01 4.69 24.49
CA LEU A 567 -17.12 5.53 25.31
C LEU A 567 -17.90 6.60 26.06
N ASP A 568 -18.93 7.19 25.45
CA ASP A 568 -19.81 8.17 26.09
C ASP A 568 -20.51 7.55 27.30
N ALA A 569 -21.04 6.33 27.16
CA ALA A 569 -21.74 5.63 28.22
C ALA A 569 -20.83 5.13 29.36
N LEU A 570 -19.57 4.77 29.05
CA LEU A 570 -18.69 4.06 30.00
C LEU A 570 -17.52 4.89 30.52
N CYS A 571 -17.04 5.87 29.76
CA CYS A 571 -15.73 6.49 29.98
C CYS A 571 -15.78 8.01 30.12
N VAL A 572 -16.68 8.70 29.40
CA VAL A 572 -16.68 10.18 29.31
C VAL A 572 -16.95 10.85 30.65
N ASP A 573 -17.73 10.26 31.56
CA ASP A 573 -17.96 10.81 32.90
C ASP A 573 -16.67 11.10 33.68
N CYS A 574 -15.62 10.29 33.49
CA CYS A 574 -14.31 10.47 34.13
C CYS A 574 -13.28 11.11 33.19
N HIS A 575 -13.38 10.81 31.89
CA HIS A 575 -12.45 11.22 30.84
C HIS A 575 -12.99 12.36 29.97
N GLY A 576 -13.91 13.16 30.50
CA GLY A 576 -14.53 14.31 29.83
C GLY A 576 -13.85 15.65 30.17
N TYR A 577 -14.51 16.73 29.78
CA TYR A 577 -14.09 18.11 30.07
C TYR A 577 -14.61 18.65 31.38
N GLU A 578 -15.64 18.00 31.91
CA GLU A 578 -16.36 18.37 33.11
C GLU A 578 -15.88 17.51 34.30
N LYS A 579 -15.91 18.10 35.50
CA LYS A 579 -15.81 17.32 36.73
C LYS A 579 -17.18 16.72 37.02
N THR A 580 -17.27 15.41 37.13
CA THR A 580 -18.50 14.72 37.54
C THR A 580 -18.34 14.15 38.95
N ALA A 581 -19.41 13.55 39.48
CA ALA A 581 -19.35 12.82 40.74
C ALA A 581 -18.45 11.57 40.66
N ARG A 582 -18.30 10.97 39.47
CA ARG A 582 -17.49 9.76 39.26
C ARG A 582 -16.00 10.07 39.06
N GLY A 583 -15.66 11.27 38.60
CA GLY A 583 -14.28 11.68 38.41
C GLY A 583 -14.11 12.86 37.46
N GLY A 584 -12.88 13.09 37.02
CA GLY A 584 -12.55 14.12 36.04
C GLY A 584 -12.31 15.53 36.62
N PRO A 585 -12.16 16.54 35.73
CA PRO A 585 -12.08 16.37 34.29
C PRO A 585 -10.76 15.67 33.89
N ARG A 586 -10.76 15.01 32.73
CA ARG A 586 -9.54 14.43 32.13
C ARG A 586 -8.79 13.48 33.08
N ALA A 587 -9.50 12.51 33.67
CA ALA A 587 -8.87 11.46 34.46
C ALA A 587 -7.77 10.75 33.65
N GLY A 588 -6.67 10.40 34.30
CA GLY A 588 -5.54 9.75 33.61
C GLY A 588 -4.92 10.57 32.47
N ARG A 589 -5.17 11.89 32.40
CA ARG A 589 -4.72 12.79 31.32
C ARG A 589 -5.34 12.54 29.94
N LEU A 590 -6.38 11.71 29.87
CA LEU A 590 -7.09 11.37 28.63
C LEU A 590 -8.41 12.14 28.50
N ILE A 591 -8.72 12.57 27.28
CA ILE A 591 -10.03 13.12 26.90
C ILE A 591 -10.65 12.15 25.90
N LEU A 592 -11.77 11.53 26.27
CA LEU A 592 -12.43 10.48 25.49
C LEU A 592 -13.78 10.92 24.92
N THR A 593 -14.02 12.22 24.81
CA THR A 593 -15.21 12.77 24.14
C THR A 593 -15.10 12.65 22.63
N GLY A 594 -16.24 12.54 21.96
CA GLY A 594 -16.36 12.60 20.51
C GLY A 594 -16.15 13.99 19.91
N ASP A 595 -15.68 14.96 20.70
CA ASP A 595 -15.46 16.31 20.19
C ASP A 595 -14.40 16.32 19.08
N HIS A 596 -14.62 17.16 18.08
CA HIS A 596 -13.80 17.26 16.89
C HIS A 596 -12.49 18.01 17.17
N GLY A 597 -11.37 17.38 16.88
CA GLY A 597 -10.12 18.08 16.58
C GLY A 597 -10.02 18.42 15.09
N PRO A 598 -8.86 18.93 14.62
CA PRO A 598 -8.65 19.28 13.21
C PRO A 598 -8.91 18.15 12.20
N LEU A 599 -8.52 16.90 12.51
CA LEU A 599 -8.73 15.72 11.64
C LEU A 599 -9.44 14.58 12.39
N PHE A 600 -9.08 14.30 13.64
CA PHE A 600 -9.65 13.20 14.43
C PHE A 600 -10.49 13.73 15.61
N SER A 601 -11.42 12.92 16.11
CA SER A 601 -12.02 13.18 17.42
C SER A 601 -10.96 13.04 18.53
N HIS A 602 -11.18 13.73 19.64
CA HIS A 602 -10.25 13.71 20.78
C HIS A 602 -10.09 12.29 21.32
N SER A 603 -11.19 11.55 21.43
CA SER A 603 -11.22 10.15 21.83
C SER A 603 -10.37 9.24 20.94
N TYR A 604 -10.57 9.25 19.62
CA TYR A 604 -9.84 8.38 18.71
C TYR A 604 -8.33 8.62 18.80
N TYR A 605 -7.95 9.91 18.79
CA TYR A 605 -6.55 10.29 18.90
C TYR A 605 -5.95 9.88 20.24
N MET A 606 -6.64 10.14 21.35
CA MET A 606 -6.17 9.80 22.71
C MET A 606 -6.09 8.29 22.95
N LEU A 607 -7.03 7.49 22.43
CA LEU A 607 -6.94 6.03 22.47
C LEU A 607 -5.70 5.54 21.73
N THR A 608 -5.40 6.15 20.58
CA THR A 608 -4.25 5.81 19.74
C THR A 608 -2.93 6.10 20.44
N ILE A 609 -2.69 7.36 20.85
CA ILE A 609 -1.42 7.74 21.49
C ILE A 609 -1.28 7.16 22.91
N GLY A 610 -2.40 6.85 23.56
CA GLY A 610 -2.46 6.14 24.83
C GLY A 610 -2.22 4.63 24.71
N ARG A 611 -2.07 4.09 23.50
CA ARG A 611 -1.84 2.67 23.19
C ARG A 611 -2.90 1.76 23.82
N LEU A 612 -4.16 2.16 23.71
CA LEU A 612 -5.27 1.41 24.31
C LEU A 612 -5.76 0.26 23.42
N PHE A 613 -5.38 0.25 22.14
CA PHE A 613 -5.63 -0.86 21.22
C PHE A 613 -4.39 -1.21 20.39
N ALA A 614 -4.35 -2.41 19.81
CA ALA A 614 -3.28 -2.93 18.97
C ALA A 614 -3.83 -3.43 17.61
N ASP A 615 -3.45 -2.75 16.53
CA ASP A 615 -4.11 -2.77 15.20
C ASP A 615 -3.13 -3.03 14.03
N GLY A 616 -1.94 -3.59 14.29
CA GLY A 616 -1.04 -3.96 13.19
C GLY A 616 -0.39 -2.76 12.47
N ARG A 617 0.03 -1.76 13.24
CA ARG A 617 0.72 -0.51 12.82
C ARG A 617 1.59 -0.65 11.55
N ASN A 618 1.67 0.44 10.78
CA ASN A 618 2.45 0.57 9.54
C ASN A 618 3.96 0.33 9.73
N GLN A 619 4.38 -0.94 9.88
CA GLN A 619 5.75 -1.32 10.21
C GLN A 619 6.30 -2.36 9.21
N PRO A 620 7.61 -2.35 8.90
CA PRO A 620 8.27 -3.37 8.09
C PRO A 620 8.44 -4.68 8.89
N LYS A 621 7.35 -5.23 9.38
CA LYS A 621 7.32 -6.42 10.24
C LYS A 621 6.12 -7.28 9.86
N SER A 622 6.35 -8.59 9.83
CA SER A 622 5.34 -9.61 9.57
C SER A 622 5.61 -10.84 10.45
N ASN A 623 4.73 -11.84 10.37
CA ASN A 623 4.68 -13.05 11.16
C ASN A 623 4.78 -12.79 12.68
N TYR A 624 3.99 -11.84 13.17
CA TYR A 624 3.90 -11.54 14.61
C TYR A 624 3.58 -12.79 15.46
N ALA A 625 4.09 -12.80 16.69
CA ALA A 625 3.80 -13.87 17.64
C ALA A 625 2.32 -13.87 18.06
N PRO A 626 1.79 -15.00 18.55
CA PRO A 626 0.44 -15.05 19.08
C PRO A 626 0.20 -13.99 20.16
N ARG A 627 -1.02 -13.44 20.20
CA ARG A 627 -1.51 -12.47 21.19
C ARG A 627 -0.76 -11.13 21.23
N THR A 628 0.01 -10.78 20.20
CA THR A 628 0.68 -9.46 20.13
C THR A 628 -0.12 -8.40 19.36
N LEU A 629 -1.18 -8.80 18.66
CA LEU A 629 -2.06 -7.92 17.88
C LEU A 629 -3.53 -8.24 18.16
N GLY A 630 -4.40 -7.27 17.90
CA GLY A 630 -5.85 -7.41 18.04
C GLY A 630 -6.32 -7.37 19.49
N SER A 631 -7.46 -7.99 19.75
CA SER A 631 -8.16 -7.98 21.03
C SER A 631 -7.33 -8.49 22.20
N SER A 632 -6.54 -9.56 22.04
CA SER A 632 -5.69 -10.08 23.14
C SER A 632 -4.60 -9.10 23.61
N ALA A 633 -4.12 -8.24 22.71
CA ALA A 633 -3.08 -7.26 23.02
C ALA A 633 -3.65 -5.89 23.43
N SER A 634 -4.97 -5.70 23.35
CA SER A 634 -5.61 -4.41 23.51
C SER A 634 -6.01 -4.14 24.95
N ARG A 635 -5.27 -3.24 25.60
CA ARG A 635 -5.48 -2.85 27.00
C ARG A 635 -6.91 -2.36 27.27
N LEU A 636 -7.55 -1.68 26.31
CA LEU A 636 -8.92 -1.19 26.45
C LEU A 636 -9.90 -2.27 26.91
N LEU A 637 -9.79 -3.50 26.37
CA LEU A 637 -10.71 -4.59 26.68
C LEU A 637 -10.55 -5.13 28.11
N THR A 638 -9.38 -4.92 28.73
CA THR A 638 -9.09 -5.32 30.13
C THR A 638 -9.74 -4.38 31.15
N LEU A 639 -10.22 -3.21 30.73
CA LEU A 639 -10.78 -2.17 31.61
C LEU A 639 -12.31 -2.23 31.71
N LEU A 640 -12.95 -3.30 31.19
CA LEU A 640 -14.40 -3.35 30.95
C LEU A 640 -15.17 -4.32 31.88
N ASP A 641 -14.50 -4.97 32.83
CA ASP A 641 -15.06 -6.01 33.70
C ASP A 641 -15.43 -5.52 35.13
N GLY A 642 -15.18 -4.24 35.42
CA GLY A 642 -15.38 -3.62 36.73
C GLY A 642 -14.09 -3.35 37.50
N SER A 643 -12.96 -3.93 37.10
CA SER A 643 -11.67 -3.68 37.77
C SER A 643 -11.18 -2.23 37.63
N HIS A 644 -11.62 -1.53 36.59
CA HIS A 644 -11.32 -0.12 36.37
C HIS A 644 -12.46 0.77 36.90
N TYR A 645 -12.39 1.15 38.18
CA TYR A 645 -13.34 2.08 38.83
C TYR A 645 -14.83 1.69 38.62
N ASP A 646 -15.13 0.40 38.75
CA ASP A 646 -16.46 -0.19 38.58
C ASP A 646 -17.10 -0.02 37.19
N VAL A 647 -16.32 0.33 36.17
CA VAL A 647 -16.78 0.39 34.77
C VAL A 647 -17.03 -1.04 34.26
N LYS A 648 -18.29 -1.34 33.94
CA LYS A 648 -18.73 -2.65 33.45
C LYS A 648 -19.45 -2.50 32.11
N ALA A 649 -18.84 -2.99 31.04
CA ALA A 649 -19.45 -3.01 29.71
C ALA A 649 -20.42 -4.19 29.57
N THR A 650 -21.50 -3.99 28.81
CA THR A 650 -22.40 -5.08 28.41
C THR A 650 -21.69 -6.06 27.45
N PRO A 651 -22.18 -7.31 27.30
CA PRO A 651 -21.63 -8.23 26.32
C PRO A 651 -21.61 -7.69 24.89
N HIS A 652 -22.62 -6.91 24.51
CA HIS A 652 -22.70 -6.25 23.20
C HIS A 652 -21.63 -5.18 23.05
N GLN A 653 -21.46 -4.30 24.05
CA GLN A 653 -20.40 -3.27 24.03
C GLN A 653 -19.00 -3.88 23.94
N LYS A 654 -18.72 -4.95 24.70
CA LYS A 654 -17.44 -5.69 24.61
C LYS A 654 -17.23 -6.25 23.20
N ARG A 655 -18.28 -6.83 22.60
CA ARG A 655 -18.23 -7.38 21.24
C ARG A 655 -17.96 -6.30 20.18
N MET A 656 -18.61 -5.14 20.28
CA MET A 656 -18.42 -4.00 19.37
C MET A 656 -16.98 -3.47 19.44
N LEU A 657 -16.47 -3.19 20.64
CA LEU A 657 -15.09 -2.71 20.82
C LEU A 657 -14.06 -3.74 20.32
N ARG A 658 -14.27 -5.01 20.63
CA ARG A 658 -13.42 -6.11 20.16
C ARG A 658 -13.39 -6.15 18.64
N LEU A 659 -14.55 -6.15 17.98
CA LEU A 659 -14.63 -6.29 16.53
C LEU A 659 -14.12 -5.06 15.79
N TRP A 660 -14.30 -3.84 16.32
CA TRP A 660 -13.64 -2.65 15.79
C TRP A 660 -12.11 -2.79 15.80
N ILE A 661 -11.53 -3.32 16.88
CA ILE A 661 -10.09 -3.61 16.98
C ILE A 661 -9.69 -4.70 15.98
N GLU A 662 -10.49 -5.77 15.85
CA GLU A 662 -10.24 -6.82 14.86
C GLU A 662 -10.47 -6.33 13.41
N SER A 663 -11.15 -5.22 13.17
CA SER A 663 -11.31 -4.64 11.84
C SER A 663 -10.38 -3.43 11.66
N ALA A 664 -9.13 -3.57 12.12
CA ALA A 664 -8.03 -2.60 12.00
C ALA A 664 -8.23 -1.23 12.70
N ALA A 665 -9.20 -1.10 13.60
CA ALA A 665 -9.44 0.11 14.39
C ALA A 665 -9.53 1.41 13.56
N ALA A 666 -10.17 1.32 12.38
CA ALA A 666 -10.39 2.46 11.50
C ALA A 666 -11.22 3.58 12.18
N TYR A 667 -11.00 4.82 11.77
CA TYR A 667 -11.74 5.98 12.25
C TYR A 667 -13.05 6.19 11.47
N PRO A 668 -13.07 6.54 10.18
CA PRO A 668 -14.27 6.46 9.35
C PRO A 668 -14.53 5.02 8.89
N GLY A 669 -15.80 4.69 8.68
CA GLY A 669 -16.24 3.46 8.01
C GLY A 669 -16.50 3.64 6.51
N THR A 670 -15.99 4.71 5.90
CA THR A 670 -16.19 5.06 4.48
C THR A 670 -14.97 5.76 3.89
N TYR A 671 -14.62 5.44 2.64
CA TYR A 671 -13.55 6.12 1.89
C TYR A 671 -13.98 7.51 1.38
N ALA A 672 -15.28 7.80 1.35
CA ALA A 672 -15.83 9.12 1.03
C ALA A 672 -15.29 10.23 1.94
N ALA A 673 -14.80 9.88 3.14
CA ALA A 673 -14.22 10.79 4.13
C ALA A 673 -12.81 11.32 3.75
N LEU A 674 -12.15 10.71 2.75
CA LEU A 674 -10.80 11.07 2.36
C LEU A 674 -10.72 12.52 1.84
N ALA A 675 -9.80 13.29 2.43
CA ALA A 675 -9.54 14.70 2.12
C ALA A 675 -10.78 15.64 2.20
N THR A 676 -11.75 15.35 3.09
CA THR A 676 -12.91 16.20 3.41
C THR A 676 -13.00 16.49 4.90
N GLY A 677 -13.42 17.69 5.28
CA GLY A 677 -13.64 18.06 6.68
C GLY A 677 -12.39 17.98 7.53
N MET A 678 -11.25 18.40 6.97
CA MET A 678 -9.95 18.34 7.62
C MET A 678 -9.28 19.71 7.63
N ILE A 679 -8.81 20.14 8.79
CA ILE A 679 -7.92 21.31 8.88
C ILE A 679 -6.47 20.84 8.92
N GLY A 680 -5.76 21.10 7.83
CA GLY A 680 -4.39 20.69 7.64
C GLY A 680 -4.23 19.26 7.15
N ASN A 681 -4.97 18.94 6.09
CA ASN A 681 -4.80 17.74 5.26
C ASN A 681 -3.49 17.81 4.44
N TYR A 682 -3.30 16.86 3.53
CA TYR A 682 -2.13 16.80 2.66
C TYR A 682 -2.54 16.83 1.19
N ASP A 683 -1.66 17.37 0.37
CA ASP A 683 -1.71 17.34 -1.09
C ASP A 683 -0.37 16.82 -1.61
N GLU A 684 -0.36 15.62 -2.19
CA GLU A 684 0.87 14.96 -2.66
C GLU A 684 2.00 14.96 -1.61
N ASN A 685 1.69 14.53 -0.39
CA ASN A 685 2.58 14.50 0.79
C ASN A 685 3.00 15.86 1.35
N ARG A 686 2.49 16.97 0.81
CA ARG A 686 2.74 18.30 1.34
C ARG A 686 1.58 18.69 2.24
N GLN A 687 1.91 19.11 3.45
CA GLN A 687 0.91 19.61 4.38
C GLN A 687 0.25 20.86 3.79
N VAL A 688 -1.07 20.84 3.70
CA VAL A 688 -1.89 22.00 3.39
C VAL A 688 -2.03 22.79 4.68
N ASN A 689 -1.68 24.07 4.66
CA ASN A 689 -1.71 24.91 5.85
C ASN A 689 -3.04 25.64 5.99
N THR A 690 -4.13 24.86 6.04
CA THR A 690 -5.50 25.39 6.08
C THR A 690 -5.66 26.34 7.27
N GLY A 691 -6.00 27.59 6.96
CA GLY A 691 -6.28 28.62 7.94
C GLY A 691 -5.09 29.34 8.54
N ASP A 692 -3.86 29.10 8.06
CA ASP A 692 -2.68 29.87 8.48
C ASP A 692 -2.82 31.37 8.19
N ASP A 693 -3.54 31.73 7.12
CA ASP A 693 -3.75 33.11 6.68
C ASP A 693 -4.89 33.82 7.42
N TRP A 694 -5.72 33.09 8.18
CA TRP A 694 -6.87 33.63 8.89
C TRP A 694 -6.45 34.72 9.89
N PRO A 695 -7.22 35.82 10.00
CA PRO A 695 -6.94 36.86 10.99
C PRO A 695 -6.86 36.30 12.42
N ALA A 696 -7.72 35.34 12.75
CA ALA A 696 -7.72 34.69 14.06
C ALA A 696 -6.43 33.90 14.34
N THR A 697 -5.87 33.21 13.34
CA THR A 697 -4.60 32.48 13.46
C THR A 697 -3.43 33.43 13.72
N LYS A 698 -3.35 34.54 12.97
CA LYS A 698 -2.32 35.57 13.18
C LYS A 698 -2.41 36.18 14.58
N ALA A 699 -3.62 36.49 15.04
CA ALA A 699 -3.83 37.04 16.38
C ALA A 699 -3.47 36.02 17.48
N ALA A 700 -3.80 34.74 17.30
CA ALA A 700 -3.44 33.67 18.23
C ALA A 700 -1.91 33.45 18.30
N ALA A 701 -1.22 33.51 17.16
CA ALA A 701 0.24 33.39 17.09
C ALA A 701 0.95 34.46 17.93
N GLU A 702 0.47 35.71 17.94
CA GLU A 702 0.99 36.76 18.82
C GLU A 702 0.89 36.37 20.30
N VAL A 703 -0.23 35.76 20.71
CA VAL A 703 -0.44 35.30 22.09
C VAL A 703 0.52 34.16 22.42
N PHE A 704 0.71 33.20 21.52
CA PHE A 704 1.67 32.10 21.74
C PHE A 704 3.08 32.64 21.94
N GLN A 705 3.53 33.57 21.09
CA GLN A 705 4.86 34.17 21.20
C GLN A 705 5.04 34.99 22.48
N GLN A 706 4.03 35.78 22.87
CA GLN A 706 4.15 36.67 24.02
C GLN A 706 3.98 35.94 25.37
N ARG A 707 3.16 34.89 25.43
CA ARG A 707 2.69 34.32 26.70
C ARG A 707 3.00 32.83 26.90
N CYS A 708 3.25 32.07 25.84
CA CYS A 708 3.40 30.61 25.94
C CYS A 708 4.81 30.11 25.60
N VAL A 709 5.50 30.72 24.63
CA VAL A 709 6.73 30.17 24.05
C VAL A 709 7.83 29.88 25.07
N SER A 710 7.96 30.70 26.12
CA SER A 710 9.00 30.53 27.15
C SER A 710 8.89 29.25 27.95
N CYS A 711 7.71 28.62 28.00
CA CYS A 711 7.48 27.32 28.66
C CYS A 711 7.36 26.14 27.68
N HIS A 712 7.27 26.46 26.39
CA HIS A 712 6.94 25.54 25.30
C HIS A 712 8.05 25.53 24.23
N ASP A 713 9.30 25.66 24.65
CA ASP A 713 10.52 25.70 23.83
C ASP A 713 11.13 24.31 23.57
N LYS A 714 10.68 23.28 24.30
CA LYS A 714 11.13 21.89 24.17
C LYS A 714 10.15 21.03 23.35
N PRO A 715 10.63 20.03 22.59
CA PRO A 715 9.77 19.17 21.76
C PRO A 715 8.58 18.56 22.52
N SER A 716 8.79 18.07 23.75
CA SER A 716 7.74 17.45 24.58
C SER A 716 6.63 18.40 25.03
N ARG A 717 6.80 19.70 24.79
CA ARG A 717 5.84 20.75 25.13
C ARG A 717 5.51 21.64 23.95
N LEU A 718 6.09 21.41 22.76
CA LEU A 718 5.90 22.31 21.64
C LEU A 718 4.40 22.42 21.28
N LEU A 719 3.90 23.66 21.24
CA LEU A 719 2.51 23.95 20.89
C LEU A 719 2.37 24.21 19.39
N PRO A 720 1.26 23.78 18.78
CA PRO A 720 1.00 24.07 17.38
C PRO A 720 0.72 25.57 17.22
N GLN A 721 1.35 26.20 16.24
CA GLN A 721 1.20 27.64 15.96
C GLN A 721 -0.09 27.96 15.20
N SER A 722 -0.69 26.96 14.54
CA SER A 722 -1.99 27.05 13.88
C SER A 722 -2.80 25.76 14.09
N LEU A 723 -4.06 25.76 13.63
CA LEU A 723 -4.88 24.54 13.65
C LEU A 723 -4.31 23.44 12.74
N ALA A 724 -3.54 23.81 11.71
CA ALA A 724 -2.93 22.87 10.79
C ALA A 724 -1.59 22.34 11.30
N ASP A 725 -0.86 23.06 12.15
CA ASP A 725 0.52 22.73 12.52
C ASP A 725 0.72 21.35 13.20
N GLU A 726 1.44 20.44 12.55
CA GLU A 726 1.83 19.12 13.07
C GLU A 726 3.17 19.15 13.84
N ARG A 727 3.84 20.30 13.86
CA ARG A 727 5.11 20.54 14.56
C ARG A 727 6.22 19.59 14.12
N GLY A 728 6.18 19.16 12.86
CA GLY A 728 7.15 18.26 12.24
C GLY A 728 7.02 16.79 12.65
N VAL A 729 5.85 16.35 13.14
CA VAL A 729 5.54 14.92 13.26
C VAL A 729 5.25 14.36 11.86
N SER A 730 5.78 13.18 11.54
CA SER A 730 5.53 12.50 10.27
C SER A 730 4.05 12.14 10.17
N PHE A 731 3.43 12.44 9.02
CA PHE A 731 2.00 12.19 8.80
C PHE A 731 1.70 10.75 8.39
N TRP A 732 2.62 10.08 7.69
CA TRP A 732 2.44 8.72 7.16
C TRP A 732 3.17 7.65 8.00
N GLU A 733 4.17 8.04 8.79
CA GLU A 733 4.91 7.16 9.70
C GLU A 733 5.18 7.86 11.05
N PRO A 734 4.13 8.24 11.82
CA PRO A 734 4.33 8.82 13.13
C PRO A 734 4.92 7.80 14.11
N SER A 735 5.96 8.20 14.85
CA SER A 735 6.43 7.41 16.00
C SER A 735 5.52 7.66 17.20
N LEU A 736 4.94 6.59 17.77
CA LEU A 736 4.13 6.67 18.99
C LEU A 736 4.97 6.96 20.26
N ASP A 737 6.30 7.04 20.15
CA ASP A 737 7.19 7.50 21.23
C ASP A 737 7.50 9.00 21.10
N ASP A 738 7.02 9.68 20.05
CA ASP A 738 7.28 11.11 19.85
C ASP A 738 6.58 11.94 20.93
N PRO A 739 7.34 12.69 21.76
CA PRO A 739 6.76 13.39 22.88
C PRO A 739 5.85 14.56 22.45
N ARG A 740 5.95 15.05 21.20
CA ARG A 740 5.07 16.08 20.62
C ARG A 740 3.62 15.63 20.51
N LEU A 741 3.32 14.32 20.50
CA LEU A 741 1.95 13.81 20.42
C LEU A 741 1.08 14.27 21.61
N ASN A 742 1.70 14.49 22.77
CA ASN A 742 1.01 14.94 24.00
C ASN A 742 0.51 16.39 23.96
N THR A 743 0.89 17.17 22.94
CA THR A 743 0.42 18.55 22.70
C THR A 743 -0.17 18.72 21.30
N SER A 744 -0.61 17.62 20.67
CA SER A 744 -1.12 17.61 19.31
C SER A 744 -2.26 18.56 19.04
N ARG A 745 -2.31 19.08 17.80
CA ARG A 745 -3.44 19.87 17.28
C ARG A 745 -4.78 19.15 17.49
N HIS A 746 -4.79 17.82 17.46
CA HIS A 746 -5.96 16.97 17.67
C HIS A 746 -6.51 16.94 19.09
N ILE A 747 -5.76 17.44 20.08
CA ILE A 747 -6.18 17.45 21.48
C ILE A 747 -6.19 18.86 22.06
N VAL A 748 -5.37 19.77 21.51
CA VAL A 748 -5.28 21.14 22.05
C VAL A 748 -6.42 22.03 21.60
N PHE A 749 -7.01 21.74 20.44
CA PHE A 749 -8.13 22.45 19.86
C PHE A 749 -9.39 21.58 19.88
N ASN A 750 -10.46 22.09 20.48
CA ASN A 750 -11.78 21.48 20.45
C ASN A 750 -12.67 22.33 19.53
N LEU A 751 -13.04 21.78 18.38
CA LEU A 751 -13.79 22.47 17.34
C LEU A 751 -15.30 22.23 17.45
N SER A 752 -15.75 21.28 18.26
CA SER A 752 -17.17 21.14 18.61
C SER A 752 -17.60 22.18 19.65
N ARG A 753 -16.76 22.36 20.68
CA ARG A 753 -16.92 23.24 21.84
C ARG A 753 -15.66 24.09 22.05
N PRO A 754 -15.49 25.19 21.28
CA PRO A 754 -14.29 26.03 21.28
C PRO A 754 -13.76 26.43 22.65
N GLU A 755 -14.64 26.80 23.57
CA GLU A 755 -14.32 27.20 24.95
C GLU A 755 -13.72 26.07 25.80
N LYS A 756 -13.92 24.81 25.39
CA LYS A 756 -13.33 23.62 26.04
C LYS A 756 -11.95 23.27 25.49
N SER A 757 -11.41 24.02 24.53
CA SER A 757 -10.08 23.74 23.98
C SER A 757 -9.00 23.75 25.08
N LEU A 758 -8.10 22.78 25.08
CA LEU A 758 -7.03 22.71 26.08
C LEU A 758 -6.14 23.95 26.05
N ILE A 759 -5.95 24.53 24.87
CA ILE A 759 -5.19 25.77 24.68
C ILE A 759 -5.80 26.98 25.43
N LEU A 760 -7.08 26.89 25.81
CA LEU A 760 -7.79 27.86 26.64
C LEU A 760 -7.87 27.42 28.10
N LEU A 761 -8.27 26.17 28.34
CA LEU A 761 -8.49 25.66 29.70
C LEU A 761 -7.20 25.53 30.50
N ALA A 762 -6.11 25.07 29.90
CA ALA A 762 -4.82 24.90 30.60
C ALA A 762 -4.26 26.22 31.16
N PRO A 763 -4.22 27.34 30.42
CA PRO A 763 -3.71 28.63 30.92
C PRO A 763 -4.70 29.46 31.75
N LEU A 764 -6.00 29.16 31.71
CA LEU A 764 -7.04 29.88 32.46
C LEU A 764 -7.04 29.53 33.96
N ALA A 765 -7.25 30.53 34.81
CA ALA A 765 -7.36 30.37 36.26
C ALA A 765 -8.49 29.41 36.66
N LYS A 766 -8.31 28.67 37.77
CA LYS A 766 -9.31 27.70 38.24
C LYS A 766 -10.60 28.37 38.69
N GLU A 767 -10.46 29.55 39.27
CA GLU A 767 -11.54 30.40 39.77
C GLU A 767 -12.44 30.90 38.62
N ALA A 768 -11.87 31.02 37.42
CA ALA A 768 -12.58 31.35 36.17
C ALA A 768 -13.04 30.12 35.38
N GLY A 769 -13.00 28.91 35.99
CA GLY A 769 -13.41 27.67 35.35
C GLY A 769 -12.34 26.98 34.49
N GLY A 770 -11.11 27.50 34.49
CA GLY A 770 -9.96 26.87 33.85
C GLY A 770 -9.35 25.72 34.66
N TRP A 771 -8.30 25.11 34.12
CA TRP A 771 -7.56 24.01 34.75
C TRP A 771 -6.29 24.49 35.48
N GLY A 772 -5.80 25.71 35.21
CA GLY A 772 -4.63 26.28 35.86
C GLY A 772 -3.36 25.41 35.76
N LEU A 773 -3.18 24.77 34.60
CA LEU A 773 -2.05 23.88 34.29
C LEU A 773 -0.81 24.67 33.86
N CYS A 774 -0.97 25.79 33.16
CA CYS A 774 0.14 26.67 32.79
C CYS A 774 0.38 27.70 33.91
N ARG A 775 1.63 27.88 34.32
CA ARG A 775 2.03 28.82 35.38
C ARG A 775 3.20 29.67 34.88
N LYS A 776 3.23 30.95 35.24
CA LYS A 776 4.38 31.82 34.94
C LYS A 776 5.62 31.26 35.64
N PRO A 777 6.76 31.04 34.95
CA PRO A 777 7.97 30.64 35.64
C PRO A 777 8.37 31.73 36.63
N ALA A 778 8.61 31.37 37.88
CA ALA A 778 9.34 32.25 38.78
C ALA A 778 10.68 32.61 38.14
N LEU A 779 10.97 33.90 38.05
CA LEU A 779 12.35 34.36 37.89
C LEU A 779 13.14 33.79 39.08
N SER A 780 14.17 33.01 38.80
CA SER A 780 15.01 32.22 39.72
C SER A 780 14.46 30.83 40.12
N ASP A 781 15.06 29.79 39.53
CA ASP A 781 15.74 28.75 40.30
C ASP A 781 16.54 27.83 39.37
N SER A 782 17.85 27.99 39.39
CA SER A 782 18.81 26.98 38.95
C SER A 782 18.86 25.87 39.98
N ARG A 783 18.41 24.66 39.64
CA ARG A 783 18.75 23.44 40.39
C ARG A 783 19.22 22.33 39.46
N PRO A 784 20.28 21.60 39.83
CA PRO A 784 20.92 20.62 38.96
C PRO A 784 20.13 19.31 38.91
N GLU A 785 20.19 18.69 37.74
CA GLU A 785 19.50 17.45 37.37
C GLU A 785 20.01 16.24 38.18
N ARG A 786 19.09 15.38 38.62
CA ARG A 786 19.44 13.99 38.93
C ARG A 786 19.46 13.21 37.62
N GLY A 787 20.64 12.82 37.20
CA GLY A 787 20.87 12.11 35.94
C GLY A 787 20.15 10.76 35.87
N LEU A 788 19.50 10.51 34.74
CA LEU A 788 19.31 9.16 34.24
C LEU A 788 20.57 8.81 33.43
N GLN A 789 21.38 7.90 33.96
CA GLN A 789 22.40 7.23 33.18
C GLN A 789 21.74 6.29 32.18
N ALA A 790 22.15 6.41 30.92
CA ALA A 790 21.90 5.46 29.86
C ALA A 790 22.65 4.15 30.13
N ALA A 791 21.98 3.01 29.94
CA ALA A 791 22.64 1.72 29.77
C ALA A 791 22.10 1.02 28.52
N SER A 792 23.04 0.58 27.69
CA SER A 792 22.90 -0.05 26.39
C SER A 792 22.53 -1.54 26.46
N ALA A 793 21.77 -1.99 25.46
CA ALA A 793 21.68 -3.31 24.83
C ALA A 793 21.90 -4.62 25.64
N SER A 794 20.86 -5.47 25.66
CA SER A 794 20.82 -6.86 25.13
C SER A 794 20.06 -7.87 26.01
N SER A 795 19.37 -8.80 25.32
CA SER A 795 18.76 -10.06 25.78
C SER A 795 17.46 -10.02 26.63
N SER A 796 16.45 -10.79 26.15
CA SER A 796 15.28 -11.28 26.92
C SER A 796 15.71 -11.95 28.24
N PRO A 797 14.89 -12.03 29.32
CA PRO A 797 13.49 -12.49 29.27
C PRO A 797 12.51 -11.97 30.36
N ARG A 798 11.26 -12.44 30.24
CA ARG A 798 10.22 -12.61 31.27
C ARG A 798 9.49 -11.38 31.83
N VAL A 799 8.17 -11.55 31.80
CA VAL A 799 7.11 -10.78 32.45
C VAL A 799 7.26 -10.93 33.97
N GLU A 800 7.55 -9.84 34.65
CA GLU A 800 7.23 -9.66 36.06
C GLU A 800 6.47 -8.37 36.28
N ASN A 801 5.48 -8.48 37.17
CA ASN A 801 4.44 -7.51 37.50
C ASN A 801 4.97 -6.11 37.79
N VAL A 802 4.42 -5.09 37.14
CA VAL A 802 4.47 -3.71 37.62
C VAL A 802 3.38 -3.54 38.69
N PRO A 803 3.70 -3.08 39.91
CA PRO A 803 2.73 -2.99 40.97
C PRO A 803 1.74 -1.85 40.74
N ASN A 804 0.52 -2.07 41.22
CA ASN A 804 -0.58 -1.11 41.29
C ASN A 804 -0.09 0.29 41.68
N ALA A 805 -0.49 1.29 40.89
CA ALA A 805 -0.46 2.69 41.30
C ALA A 805 -1.50 2.88 42.41
N SER A 806 -1.11 2.64 43.65
CA SER A 806 -1.83 3.11 44.82
C SER A 806 -1.71 4.62 44.92
N ASP A 807 -2.86 5.23 45.13
CA ASP A 807 -3.09 6.60 45.59
C ASP A 807 -2.00 7.09 46.57
N ASP A 808 -1.16 8.05 46.16
CA ASP A 808 -0.33 8.82 47.10
C ASP A 808 -0.88 10.24 47.20
N SER A 809 -1.79 10.39 48.14
CA SER A 809 -2.36 11.66 48.59
C SER A 809 -1.51 12.31 49.71
N SER A 810 -0.23 11.98 49.88
CA SER A 810 0.51 12.37 51.10
C SER A 810 1.80 13.18 50.93
N VAL A 811 2.07 13.82 49.79
CA VAL A 811 3.13 14.83 49.72
C VAL A 811 2.63 16.18 50.27
N LYS A 812 2.86 16.42 51.57
CA LYS A 812 2.70 17.75 52.19
C LYS A 812 3.54 18.78 51.43
N ARG A 813 2.87 19.78 50.83
CA ARG A 813 3.53 20.97 50.27
C ARG A 813 4.16 21.79 51.40
N PRO A 814 5.31 22.44 51.19
CA PRO A 814 5.78 23.48 52.10
C PRO A 814 4.77 24.63 52.08
N GLU A 815 4.23 24.96 53.25
CA GLU A 815 3.42 26.15 53.45
C GLU A 815 4.30 27.41 53.30
N GLY A 816 3.86 28.38 52.49
CA GLY A 816 4.49 29.70 52.44
C GLY A 816 4.93 30.26 51.08
N ARG A 817 4.57 29.66 49.93
CA ARG A 817 4.80 30.29 48.60
C ARG A 817 3.51 30.94 48.10
N ALA A 818 3.55 32.26 47.86
CA ALA A 818 2.44 32.98 47.23
C ALA A 818 2.03 32.31 45.90
N PRO A 819 0.74 32.17 45.58
CA PRO A 819 0.30 31.53 44.35
C PRO A 819 0.76 32.36 43.14
N GLU A 820 1.60 31.77 42.28
CA GLU A 820 1.96 32.34 40.99
C GLU A 820 0.71 32.50 40.12
N ALA A 821 0.53 33.69 39.53
CA ALA A 821 -0.68 34.02 38.76
C ALA A 821 -0.83 33.17 37.50
N ALA A 822 -2.07 32.76 37.20
CA ALA A 822 -2.44 32.11 35.94
C ALA A 822 -2.08 32.97 34.73
N VAL A 823 -1.93 32.34 33.55
CA VAL A 823 -1.59 33.06 32.31
C VAL A 823 -2.76 33.96 31.87
N PHE A 824 -4.01 33.49 32.06
CA PHE A 824 -5.24 34.27 31.92
C PHE A 824 -6.00 34.26 33.24
N ALA A 825 -6.32 35.45 33.75
CA ALA A 825 -7.07 35.59 35.00
C ALA A 825 -8.54 35.18 34.83
N ASP A 826 -9.15 35.56 33.72
CA ASP A 826 -10.53 35.25 33.37
C ASP A 826 -10.73 35.21 31.85
N THR A 827 -11.94 34.92 31.40
CA THR A 827 -12.29 34.80 29.98
C THR A 827 -12.34 36.14 29.24
N SER A 828 -12.27 37.29 29.93
CA SER A 828 -12.23 38.61 29.29
C SER A 828 -10.82 39.03 28.85
N ASP A 829 -9.78 38.28 29.24
CA ASP A 829 -8.39 38.56 28.82
C ASP A 829 -8.30 38.62 27.27
N PRO A 830 -7.71 39.69 26.69
CA PRO A 830 -7.62 39.83 25.24
C PRO A 830 -6.90 38.67 24.55
N GLY A 831 -5.90 38.07 25.21
CA GLY A 831 -5.20 36.88 24.72
C GLY A 831 -6.09 35.65 24.71
N TYR A 832 -6.90 35.45 25.76
CA TYR A 832 -7.91 34.37 25.80
C TYR A 832 -8.90 34.51 24.63
N GLN A 833 -9.42 35.72 24.40
CA GLN A 833 -10.38 35.99 23.32
C GLN A 833 -9.77 35.75 21.92
N LYS A 834 -8.50 36.11 21.70
CA LYS A 834 -7.78 35.80 20.46
C LYS A 834 -7.64 34.29 20.22
N LEU A 835 -7.30 33.51 21.25
CA LEU A 835 -7.20 32.05 21.15
C LEU A 835 -8.57 31.39 20.94
N LEU A 836 -9.62 31.91 21.60
CA LEU A 836 -10.99 31.43 21.40
C LEU A 836 -11.46 31.69 19.97
N ALA A 837 -11.16 32.88 19.43
CA ALA A 837 -11.49 33.22 18.04
C ALA A 837 -10.84 32.26 17.03
N LEU A 838 -9.62 31.77 17.28
CA LEU A 838 -8.99 30.74 16.44
C LEU A 838 -9.80 29.43 16.46
N CYS A 839 -10.18 28.96 17.65
CA CYS A 839 -10.97 27.73 17.78
C CYS A 839 -12.36 27.87 17.14
N VAL A 840 -13.01 29.03 17.28
CA VAL A 840 -14.27 29.36 16.63
C VAL A 840 -14.12 29.42 15.10
N ALA A 841 -13.03 29.98 14.58
CA ALA A 841 -12.76 29.97 13.15
C ALA A 841 -12.63 28.54 12.60
N GLY A 842 -11.95 27.65 13.33
CA GLY A 842 -11.87 26.23 12.99
C GLY A 842 -13.23 25.54 13.00
N LYS A 843 -14.06 25.79 14.02
CA LYS A 843 -15.45 25.31 14.06
C LYS A 843 -16.26 25.76 12.84
N ASN A 844 -16.20 27.05 12.52
CA ASN A 844 -16.93 27.63 11.39
C ASN A 844 -16.46 27.06 10.04
N PHE A 845 -15.16 26.76 9.92
CA PHE A 845 -14.63 26.06 8.75
C PHE A 845 -15.27 24.67 8.60
N LEU A 846 -15.36 23.88 9.69
CA LEU A 846 -16.00 22.56 9.64
C LEU A 846 -17.51 22.61 9.36
N GLU A 847 -18.18 23.74 9.59
CA GLU A 847 -19.57 23.91 9.14
C GLU A 847 -19.68 24.14 7.62
N THR A 848 -18.60 24.57 6.98
CA THR A 848 -18.52 24.78 5.52
C THR A 848 -17.98 23.54 4.82
N ASP A 849 -16.83 23.02 5.25
CA ASP A 849 -16.24 21.75 4.82
C ASP A 849 -16.48 20.72 5.91
N LYS A 850 -17.62 20.03 5.80
CA LYS A 850 -18.12 19.13 6.83
C LYS A 850 -17.32 17.84 6.91
N ARG A 851 -17.15 17.34 8.13
CA ARG A 851 -16.63 15.99 8.37
C ARG A 851 -17.65 14.94 7.99
N PHE A 852 -17.19 13.72 7.72
CA PHE A 852 -18.04 12.58 7.36
C PHE A 852 -19.10 12.25 8.43
N ASP A 853 -18.84 12.57 9.70
CA ASP A 853 -19.72 12.36 10.84
C ASP A 853 -20.64 13.57 11.15
N MET A 854 -20.62 14.61 10.31
CA MET A 854 -21.48 15.80 10.47
C MET A 854 -22.69 15.77 9.54
N ALA A 855 -23.83 16.23 10.05
CA ALA A 855 -25.06 16.34 9.27
C ALA A 855 -24.87 17.26 8.05
N GLY A 856 -25.29 16.77 6.88
CA GLY A 856 -25.13 17.47 5.61
C GLY A 856 -23.75 17.30 4.97
N PHE A 857 -22.94 16.34 5.42
CA PHE A 857 -21.69 15.94 4.79
C PHE A 857 -21.85 15.73 3.27
N LYS A 858 -20.82 16.13 2.51
CA LYS A 858 -20.73 15.89 1.08
C LYS A 858 -19.32 15.36 0.75
N PRO A 859 -19.21 14.27 -0.02
CA PRO A 859 -17.91 13.79 -0.47
C PRO A 859 -17.27 14.75 -1.48
N ARG A 860 -15.99 14.54 -1.79
CA ARG A 860 -15.31 15.26 -2.87
C ARG A 860 -15.97 15.00 -4.22
N VAL A 861 -15.87 16.01 -5.10
CA VAL A 861 -16.30 15.88 -6.50
C VAL A 861 -15.55 14.76 -7.24
N ASP A 862 -14.31 14.49 -6.85
CA ASP A 862 -13.48 13.42 -7.41
C ASP A 862 -14.04 12.03 -7.06
N TRP A 863 -14.51 11.84 -5.84
CA TRP A 863 -15.17 10.59 -5.42
C TRP A 863 -16.47 10.38 -6.20
N LEU A 864 -17.28 11.45 -6.35
CA LEU A 864 -18.49 11.39 -7.15
C LEU A 864 -18.18 11.02 -8.61
N ARG A 865 -17.12 11.58 -9.19
CA ARG A 865 -16.66 11.26 -10.55
C ARG A 865 -16.34 9.78 -10.70
N GLU A 866 -15.59 9.18 -9.78
CA GLU A 866 -15.26 7.75 -9.86
C GLU A 866 -16.49 6.87 -9.66
N MET A 867 -17.39 7.20 -8.72
CA MET A 867 -18.65 6.46 -8.55
C MET A 867 -19.51 6.44 -9.83
N LYS A 868 -19.52 7.55 -10.57
CA LYS A 868 -20.18 7.64 -11.89
C LYS A 868 -19.45 6.79 -12.93
N ARG A 869 -18.13 6.96 -13.05
CA ARG A 869 -17.27 6.18 -13.97
C ARG A 869 -17.40 4.68 -13.75
N TYR A 870 -17.58 4.25 -12.52
CA TYR A 870 -17.72 2.83 -12.16
C TYR A 870 -19.12 2.27 -12.40
N GLY A 871 -20.10 3.13 -12.71
CA GLY A 871 -21.50 2.78 -12.94
C GLY A 871 -22.30 2.56 -11.64
N VAL A 872 -21.79 3.05 -10.51
CA VAL A 872 -22.44 2.92 -9.20
C VAL A 872 -23.47 4.04 -9.00
N LEU A 873 -23.14 5.24 -9.46
CA LEU A 873 -24.07 6.37 -9.54
C LEU A 873 -24.37 6.72 -11.00
N PRO A 874 -25.57 7.28 -11.30
CA PRO A 874 -25.92 7.68 -12.66
C PRO A 874 -25.09 8.88 -13.13
N GLU A 875 -24.91 9.02 -14.44
CA GLU A 875 -24.15 10.12 -15.04
C GLU A 875 -24.74 11.52 -14.75
N SER A 876 -26.02 11.60 -14.38
CA SER A 876 -26.68 12.84 -13.97
C SER A 876 -26.43 13.23 -12.51
N ALA A 877 -25.85 12.36 -11.68
CA ALA A 877 -25.67 12.62 -10.25
C ALA A 877 -24.74 13.82 -9.99
N THR A 878 -25.09 14.62 -8.99
CA THR A 878 -24.41 15.83 -8.55
C THR A 878 -24.23 15.84 -7.02
N LEU A 879 -23.31 16.65 -6.51
CA LEU A 879 -23.13 16.85 -5.06
C LEU A 879 -24.30 17.60 -4.38
N ASN A 880 -25.31 18.03 -5.15
CA ASN A 880 -26.53 18.63 -4.59
C ASN A 880 -27.62 17.60 -4.31
N ASP A 881 -27.48 16.39 -4.86
CA ASP A 881 -28.38 15.29 -4.58
C ASP A 881 -28.12 14.74 -3.16
N PRO A 882 -29.12 14.15 -2.49
CA PRO A 882 -28.88 13.39 -1.27
C PRO A 882 -28.05 12.14 -1.61
N ILE A 883 -26.82 12.06 -1.11
CA ILE A 883 -25.90 10.93 -1.34
C ILE A 883 -25.67 10.19 -0.02
N GLU A 884 -26.21 8.98 0.07
CA GLU A 884 -25.94 8.04 1.17
C GLU A 884 -24.60 7.33 0.93
N VAL A 885 -23.49 7.98 1.29
CA VAL A 885 -22.12 7.53 0.94
C VAL A 885 -21.84 6.07 1.34
N TYR A 886 -22.30 5.63 2.51
CA TYR A 886 -22.14 4.25 2.97
C TYR A 886 -22.86 3.23 2.09
N ALA A 887 -24.06 3.56 1.59
CA ALA A 887 -24.81 2.69 0.70
C ALA A 887 -24.18 2.67 -0.71
N VAL A 888 -23.69 3.81 -1.18
CA VAL A 888 -23.00 3.92 -2.47
C VAL A 888 -21.70 3.11 -2.45
N GLU A 889 -20.88 3.20 -1.39
CA GLU A 889 -19.66 2.39 -1.30
C GLU A 889 -19.95 0.89 -1.15
N ARG A 890 -21.04 0.53 -0.45
CA ARG A 890 -21.53 -0.85 -0.44
C ARG A 890 -21.82 -1.35 -1.86
N ALA A 891 -22.57 -0.58 -2.64
CA ALA A 891 -22.87 -0.92 -4.03
C ALA A 891 -21.61 -0.95 -4.91
N TYR A 892 -20.64 -0.07 -4.65
CA TYR A 892 -19.32 -0.12 -5.31
C TYR A 892 -18.61 -1.45 -5.04
N TRP A 893 -18.47 -1.88 -3.79
CA TRP A 893 -17.84 -3.16 -3.47
C TRP A 893 -18.59 -4.35 -4.07
N GLU A 894 -19.92 -4.33 -4.04
CA GLU A 894 -20.77 -5.35 -4.67
C GLU A 894 -20.62 -5.41 -6.20
N SER A 895 -20.32 -4.27 -6.83
CA SER A 895 -20.06 -4.21 -8.28
C SER A 895 -18.79 -4.95 -8.71
N LEU A 896 -17.88 -5.24 -7.77
CA LEU A 896 -16.61 -5.93 -7.99
C LEU A 896 -16.71 -7.44 -7.75
N TRP A 897 -17.82 -7.92 -7.18
CA TRP A 897 -17.99 -9.34 -6.87
C TRP A 897 -18.11 -10.19 -8.13
N TYR A 898 -17.51 -11.38 -8.09
CA TYR A 898 -17.69 -12.37 -9.15
C TYR A 898 -19.17 -12.75 -9.28
N LYS A 899 -19.67 -12.72 -10.52
CA LYS A 899 -21.02 -13.16 -10.86
C LYS A 899 -20.92 -14.33 -11.83
N PRO A 900 -21.42 -15.52 -11.48
CA PRO A 900 -21.48 -16.64 -12.40
C PRO A 900 -22.16 -16.24 -13.71
N PRO A 901 -21.67 -16.68 -14.88
CA PRO A 901 -22.36 -16.44 -16.14
C PRO A 901 -23.78 -17.00 -16.06
N VAL A 902 -24.79 -16.19 -16.41
CA VAL A 902 -26.16 -16.69 -16.52
C VAL A 902 -26.17 -17.73 -17.64
N ALA A 903 -26.49 -18.99 -17.31
CA ALA A 903 -26.68 -20.02 -18.32
C ALA A 903 -27.76 -19.52 -19.28
N LEU A 904 -27.38 -19.23 -20.53
CA LEU A 904 -28.34 -19.04 -21.60
C LEU A 904 -29.09 -20.36 -21.71
N VAL A 905 -30.32 -20.39 -21.17
CA VAL A 905 -31.23 -21.50 -21.39
C VAL A 905 -31.43 -21.55 -22.90
N SER A 906 -30.83 -22.56 -23.54
CA SER A 906 -31.04 -22.81 -24.96
C SER A 906 -32.54 -22.92 -25.18
N ARG A 907 -33.10 -22.03 -26.00
CA ARG A 907 -34.49 -22.09 -26.46
C ARG A 907 -34.77 -23.27 -27.40
N ASP A 908 -33.92 -24.30 -27.39
CA ASP A 908 -34.05 -25.52 -28.18
C ASP A 908 -34.58 -26.67 -27.33
N SER A 909 -35.72 -26.48 -26.66
CA SER A 909 -36.50 -27.58 -26.07
C SER A 909 -37.99 -27.28 -25.86
N GLN A 910 -38.57 -26.31 -26.59
CA GLN A 910 -40.02 -26.31 -26.80
C GLN A 910 -40.30 -26.71 -28.25
N GLY A 911 -40.48 -28.03 -28.40
CA GLY A 911 -41.05 -28.64 -29.59
C GLY A 911 -42.40 -27.99 -29.93
N GLY A 912 -42.67 -27.96 -31.24
CA GLY A 912 -43.83 -27.32 -31.81
C GLY A 912 -45.14 -27.74 -31.17
N ALA A 913 -45.94 -26.73 -30.85
CA ALA A 913 -47.39 -26.81 -30.98
C ALA A 913 -47.82 -25.63 -31.86
N SER A 914 -48.06 -25.94 -33.13
CA SER A 914 -48.95 -25.16 -34.00
C SER A 914 -50.28 -24.96 -33.28
N LEU A 915 -50.87 -23.76 -33.37
CA LEU A 915 -52.25 -23.57 -33.84
C LEU A 915 -52.66 -22.07 -33.86
N LYS A 916 -52.97 -21.62 -35.07
CA LYS A 916 -53.93 -20.58 -35.51
C LYS A 916 -53.78 -19.13 -35.06
#